data_AF-A0A496LFX6-F1
#
_entry.id   AF-A0A496LFX6-F1
#
_cell.length_a   1.000
_cell.length_b   1.000
_cell.length_c   1.000
_cell.angle_alpha   90.00
_cell.angle_beta   90.00
_cell.angle_gamma   90.00
#
_symmetry.space_group_name_H-M   'P 1'
#
loop_
_entity.id
_entity.type
_entity.pdbx_description
1 polymer ?
#
loop_
_entity_poly.entity_id
_entity_poly.type
_entity_poly.pdbx_seq_one_letter_code
_entity_poly.pdbx_strand_id
1 'polypeptide(L)'
;MVQAPGADGLQPGELERNRDGALDGSANSRERRIQSLFDSDSQTNEGGGQYGSGDTKSGGDQSLSGIHRDIANDENGQGQDISILQATPGGEGFHYVTSTGDTSDFVPGDEVPVSGAKDRFKKNIKALKLVKELNSIKLPQPLKDKKIYATKKEQEILNGFSGWGSLPQAFDPSNEEWHKEYQELKGLLSDKEFKEAQSSTQNSFYTPRIVIDTIYKSLERLGVNNDDNTKEILEPSAGTGLFLGFNKEKKYHFTTIELNELSHQICEKLYPNQLNIYSGFQDYNPQKRFDAVVGNPPYSQARVYDGNFKNLNGASIHNFFAAKSIELLKDDGIMAFVISSHFLDAKDTQIREMIAQKATFLGAVRLPNTVFKSSGTTQPVTDIVIFKKGVSKELNQDWVGTKKLNDDKFHINEYFADNPQNILGNLEIKTGRYGEELTCGENKDINLQEALSLFVDSLPKNIYKFKEQDVDKSIVYIDKQNPLYVKDKQYFDRLKPENYLVFDGKIYLKEKAYDNDDKFVIRETNLNKLEEKRVLTFIEMRDTYNQLLDLEKSDIADDDQRLTATRAKLNELYDNYHKSGDFLHNPRKNRAIRADVEAQKVISLEANYDKGITAKEAAQKGLTPRSENAQKANILTNRAIRSQADIKFDNAPDGLFASINKFGKVNIDYIAKELNKDQKDVISELMRKNMIFLNPDKLIAGETRYEFAPKYLSGNVKEKLRLASEVAKTYPEINHNVAALTSVLPKDIEASEISAPMGAPWIPLKHYNEFFEKQFGITRDNWQLSYNEKVGSWSFTGSGYRMSRYNISKFSYGHINPRQSLSVFQVAEAALMRKSIRITKDSETETYVNSKGEAVPKKVTDVEASQAA
;
A
#
# COMPACT_ATOMS: atom_id res chain seq x y z
N MET A 1 15.89 -17.55 -88.33
CA MET A 1 16.79 -16.38 -88.23
C MET A 1 16.73 -15.92 -86.78
N VAL A 2 17.74 -16.23 -85.97
CA VAL A 2 19.01 -15.48 -85.80
C VAL A 2 18.76 -14.21 -84.98
N GLN A 3 19.34 -14.17 -83.75
CA GLN A 3 19.46 -13.03 -82.82
C GLN A 3 18.14 -12.47 -82.21
N ALA A 4 17.55 -12.88 -81.08
CA ALA A 4 17.49 -14.09 -80.22
C ALA A 4 18.76 -14.82 -79.68
N PRO A 5 18.75 -15.42 -78.45
CA PRO A 5 17.68 -15.48 -77.43
C PRO A 5 18.10 -15.11 -75.98
N GLY A 6 17.11 -14.81 -75.13
CA GLY A 6 17.19 -14.86 -73.67
C GLY A 6 15.83 -15.31 -73.14
N ALA A 7 15.70 -16.59 -72.78
CA ALA A 7 14.41 -17.26 -72.66
C ALA A 7 13.77 -17.17 -71.27
N ASP A 8 12.47 -16.86 -71.27
CA ASP A 8 11.34 -17.49 -70.57
C ASP A 8 11.59 -18.24 -69.23
N GLY A 9 10.75 -18.09 -68.20
CA GLY A 9 9.53 -17.28 -68.12
C GLY A 9 8.57 -17.75 -67.01
N LEU A 10 7.33 -17.23 -67.07
CA LEU A 10 6.11 -17.66 -66.35
C LEU A 10 5.96 -17.28 -64.85
N GLN A 11 4.88 -16.50 -64.61
CA GLN A 11 4.18 -16.25 -63.33
C GLN A 11 3.23 -17.44 -63.01
N PRO A 12 2.38 -17.44 -61.95
CA PRO A 12 2.15 -16.48 -60.85
C PRO A 12 2.10 -17.10 -59.42
N GLY A 13 1.99 -16.28 -58.36
CA GLY A 13 1.68 -16.77 -57.01
C GLY A 13 1.75 -15.72 -55.88
N GLU A 14 0.78 -15.74 -54.98
CA GLU A 14 0.54 -14.81 -53.86
C GLU A 14 1.53 -14.89 -52.67
N LEU A 15 1.26 -14.01 -51.67
CA LEU A 15 1.62 -14.04 -50.24
C LEU A 15 2.94 -13.37 -49.76
N GLU A 16 2.71 -12.43 -48.85
CA GLU A 16 3.54 -11.91 -47.74
C GLU A 16 5.07 -12.15 -47.74
N ARG A 17 5.85 -11.06 -47.57
CA ARG A 17 6.42 -10.68 -46.24
C ARG A 17 7.35 -9.47 -46.31
N ASN A 18 7.36 -8.73 -45.20
CA ASN A 18 8.42 -7.79 -44.80
C ASN A 18 9.84 -8.35 -44.99
N ARG A 19 10.78 -7.49 -45.39
CA ARG A 19 12.14 -7.49 -44.82
C ARG A 19 12.83 -6.12 -44.85
N ASP A 20 13.31 -5.80 -43.65
CA ASP A 20 14.32 -4.84 -43.20
C ASP A 20 15.51 -4.52 -44.13
N GLY A 21 16.09 -3.33 -43.90
CA GLY A 21 17.40 -2.89 -44.40
C GLY A 21 17.52 -1.35 -44.45
N ALA A 22 17.53 -0.59 -43.34
CA ALA A 22 18.53 -0.50 -42.27
C ALA A 22 19.87 0.17 -42.67
N LEU A 23 20.02 1.45 -42.27
CA LEU A 23 21.24 2.24 -42.02
C LEU A 23 20.81 3.48 -41.20
N ASP A 24 21.53 4.13 -40.29
CA ASP A 24 22.58 3.86 -39.29
C ASP A 24 22.84 5.25 -38.60
N GLY A 25 23.47 5.33 -37.42
CA GLY A 25 24.09 6.58 -36.93
C GLY A 25 23.71 7.13 -35.54
N SER A 26 24.61 6.92 -34.56
CA SER A 26 24.90 7.70 -33.32
C SER A 26 23.73 8.09 -32.36
N ALA A 27 23.65 7.68 -31.08
CA ALA A 27 24.62 7.62 -29.96
C ALA A 27 24.78 8.93 -29.15
N ASN A 28 24.27 8.94 -27.90
CA ASN A 28 25.02 9.36 -26.71
C ASN A 28 24.25 9.13 -25.40
N SER A 29 24.51 7.99 -24.75
CA SER A 29 24.13 7.70 -23.36
C SER A 29 25.28 8.10 -22.42
N ARG A 30 25.00 8.87 -21.36
CA ARG A 30 25.94 9.04 -20.25
C ARG A 30 25.58 8.12 -19.09
N GLU A 31 26.52 7.25 -18.76
CA GLU A 31 26.46 6.34 -17.61
C GLU A 31 26.42 7.13 -16.29
N ARG A 32 25.70 6.59 -15.30
CA ARG A 32 26.10 6.73 -13.89
C ARG A 32 25.81 5.44 -13.15
N ARG A 33 26.84 4.88 -12.52
CA ARG A 33 26.78 3.71 -11.64
C ARG A 33 25.67 3.89 -10.60
N ILE A 34 24.84 2.87 -10.42
CA ILE A 34 24.11 2.64 -9.18
C ILE A 34 24.76 1.42 -8.53
N GLN A 35 25.31 1.64 -7.34
CA GLN A 35 25.97 0.62 -6.53
C GLN A 35 24.94 0.12 -5.51
N SER A 36 24.79 -1.19 -5.39
CA SER A 36 23.80 -1.82 -4.51
C SER A 36 24.15 -1.60 -3.05
N LEU A 37 23.17 -1.12 -2.26
CA LEU A 37 23.15 -1.22 -0.81
C LEU A 37 21.72 -1.61 -0.39
N PHE A 38 21.54 -2.89 -0.08
CA PHE A 38 20.51 -3.35 0.83
C PHE A 38 21.20 -3.64 2.16
N ASP A 39 20.68 -3.08 3.24
CA ASP A 39 20.68 -3.67 4.59
C ASP A 39 19.84 -2.77 5.51
N SER A 40 18.62 -3.21 5.84
CA SER A 40 17.84 -2.84 7.04
C SER A 40 16.42 -3.45 7.03
N ASP A 41 16.36 -4.77 6.92
CA ASP A 41 15.49 -5.53 7.84
C ASP A 41 16.17 -5.51 9.23
N SER A 42 15.52 -5.61 10.38
CA SER A 42 14.11 -5.46 10.77
C SER A 42 14.08 -5.50 12.32
N GLN A 43 12.90 -5.35 12.95
CA GLN A 43 12.62 -5.86 14.33
C GLN A 43 13.45 -5.20 15.48
N THR A 44 13.10 -5.25 16.77
CA THR A 44 11.91 -5.68 17.55
C THR A 44 11.93 -4.79 18.82
N ASN A 45 10.79 -4.33 19.37
CA ASN A 45 9.82 -5.06 20.21
C ASN A 45 10.36 -5.42 21.62
N GLU A 46 9.44 -5.58 22.58
CA GLU A 46 9.69 -5.83 24.02
C GLU A 46 10.28 -4.63 24.80
N GLY A 47 9.73 -4.16 25.92
CA GLY A 47 8.46 -4.48 26.60
C GLY A 47 8.62 -5.28 27.89
N GLY A 48 8.10 -4.75 29.00
CA GLY A 48 7.85 -5.52 30.23
C GLY A 48 8.61 -5.05 31.48
N GLY A 49 7.86 -4.45 32.41
CA GLY A 49 8.07 -4.62 33.85
C GLY A 49 8.96 -3.58 34.55
N GLN A 50 8.85 -3.39 35.87
CA GLN A 50 8.00 -4.08 36.85
C GLN A 50 7.91 -3.25 38.15
N TYR A 51 6.83 -3.45 38.92
CA TYR A 51 6.66 -3.24 40.37
C TYR A 51 7.28 -2.04 41.11
N GLY A 52 6.44 -1.41 41.96
CA GLY A 52 6.81 -1.31 43.38
C GLY A 52 6.48 -0.02 44.13
N SER A 53 5.29 0.03 44.73
CA SER A 53 4.99 0.61 46.06
C SER A 53 5.48 2.02 46.43
N GLY A 54 4.54 2.94 46.69
CA GLY A 54 4.82 4.19 47.41
C GLY A 54 3.57 5.04 47.64
N ASP A 55 3.06 5.05 48.88
CA ASP A 55 1.88 5.82 49.32
C ASP A 55 1.88 7.32 48.92
N THR A 56 0.71 7.89 48.59
CA THR A 56 0.05 8.85 49.49
C THR A 56 -1.37 9.30 49.04
N LYS A 57 -2.28 9.30 50.03
CA LYS A 57 -3.60 9.94 50.17
C LYS A 57 -3.85 11.16 49.23
N SER A 58 -5.02 11.31 48.57
CA SER A 58 -6.31 11.56 49.25
C SER A 58 -7.46 11.89 48.27
N GLY A 59 -8.71 11.60 48.67
CA GLY A 59 -9.89 12.43 48.38
C GLY A 59 -10.78 12.11 47.17
N GLY A 60 -12.05 11.76 47.43
CA GLY A 60 -13.15 11.91 46.46
C GLY A 60 -13.95 10.66 46.14
N ASP A 61 -14.69 10.12 47.12
CA ASP A 61 -15.58 8.96 46.92
C ASP A 61 -16.98 9.40 46.43
N GLN A 62 -17.40 8.89 45.26
CA GLN A 62 -18.80 8.91 44.81
C GLN A 62 -19.10 7.62 44.04
N SER A 63 -19.73 6.68 44.72
CA SER A 63 -20.24 5.44 44.13
C SER A 63 -21.62 5.64 43.50
N LEU A 64 -21.86 4.95 42.38
CA LEU A 64 -23.19 4.71 41.84
C LEU A 64 -23.41 3.19 41.79
N SER A 65 -24.38 2.73 42.56
CA SER A 65 -24.73 1.33 42.73
C SER A 65 -25.96 0.94 41.90
N GLY A 66 -26.06 -0.33 41.54
CA GLY A 66 -27.30 -0.93 41.05
C GLY A 66 -27.13 -1.84 39.84
N ILE A 67 -27.36 -3.15 40.05
CA ILE A 67 -28.46 -3.93 39.45
C ILE A 67 -28.32 -5.38 39.93
N HIS A 68 -29.37 -5.91 40.56
CA HIS A 68 -29.48 -7.33 40.93
C HIS A 68 -29.70 -8.21 39.69
N ARG A 69 -29.32 -9.48 39.79
CA ARG A 69 -29.74 -10.55 38.86
C ARG A 69 -30.51 -11.62 39.62
N ASP A 70 -31.67 -11.99 39.09
CA ASP A 70 -32.24 -13.31 39.29
C ASP A 70 -31.57 -14.32 38.35
N ILE A 71 -31.48 -15.58 38.78
CA ILE A 71 -30.97 -16.70 37.98
C ILE A 71 -32.03 -17.81 38.02
N ALA A 72 -32.41 -18.29 36.84
CA ALA A 72 -33.10 -19.57 36.67
C ALA A 72 -32.18 -20.49 35.84
N ASN A 73 -32.09 -21.75 36.25
CA ASN A 73 -31.33 -22.77 35.53
C ASN A 73 -32.14 -23.33 34.36
N ASP A 74 -31.45 -23.81 33.32
CA ASP A 74 -31.94 -24.99 32.60
C ASP A 74 -30.75 -25.77 32.01
N GLU A 75 -30.89 -27.10 31.99
CA GLU A 75 -29.87 -28.04 31.52
C GLU A 75 -30.18 -28.48 30.08
N ASN A 76 -29.23 -28.36 29.14
CA ASN A 76 -29.03 -29.32 28.04
C ASN A 76 -27.77 -28.97 27.24
N GLY A 77 -27.04 -29.99 26.78
CA GLY A 77 -25.67 -29.82 26.26
C GLY A 77 -25.56 -29.16 24.88
N GLN A 78 -25.02 -27.94 24.85
CA GLN A 78 -24.38 -27.31 23.69
C GLN A 78 -23.04 -26.68 24.14
N GLY A 79 -22.32 -26.01 23.23
CA GLY A 79 -20.91 -25.61 23.40
C GLY A 79 -20.57 -24.87 24.70
N GLN A 80 -19.35 -25.10 25.22
CA GLN A 80 -18.85 -24.35 26.37
C GLN A 80 -18.36 -22.97 25.94
N ASP A 81 -19.15 -21.93 26.24
CA ASP A 81 -18.86 -20.52 25.90
C ASP A 81 -18.25 -19.75 27.10
N ILE A 82 -17.08 -19.12 26.91
CA ILE A 82 -16.07 -18.69 27.90
C ILE A 82 -15.94 -17.22 28.46
N SER A 83 -16.69 -16.74 29.45
CA SER A 83 -16.67 -15.28 29.80
C SER A 83 -15.54 -14.76 30.71
N ILE A 84 -15.10 -13.51 30.45
CA ILE A 84 -14.34 -12.69 31.41
C ILE A 84 -15.34 -11.90 32.28
N LEU A 85 -15.41 -12.26 33.56
CA LEU A 85 -15.93 -11.40 34.63
C LEU A 85 -14.88 -11.30 35.73
N GLN A 86 -14.78 -10.13 36.37
CA GLN A 86 -13.80 -9.91 37.44
C GLN A 86 -14.03 -10.89 38.60
N ALA A 87 -12.98 -11.64 38.96
CA ALA A 87 -12.98 -12.49 40.14
C ALA A 87 -12.87 -11.63 41.41
N THR A 88 -13.64 -11.99 42.43
CA THR A 88 -13.47 -11.50 43.80
C THR A 88 -12.09 -11.89 44.36
N PRO A 89 -11.47 -11.11 45.27
CA PRO A 89 -10.12 -11.41 45.74
C PRO A 89 -10.12 -12.55 46.77
N GLY A 90 -9.53 -13.69 46.42
CA GLY A 90 -9.25 -14.77 47.38
C GLY A 90 -8.97 -16.13 46.73
N GLY A 91 -7.71 -16.55 46.71
CA GLY A 91 -7.29 -17.90 46.26
C GLY A 91 -6.20 -17.89 45.19
N GLU A 92 -5.33 -18.90 45.20
CA GLU A 92 -4.12 -18.97 44.38
C GLU A 92 -4.39 -19.24 42.88
N GLY A 93 -4.20 -18.22 42.05
CA GLY A 93 -3.15 -18.31 41.03
C GLY A 93 -3.37 -19.15 39.75
N PHE A 94 -4.59 -19.48 39.33
CA PHE A 94 -4.83 -20.04 37.99
C PHE A 94 -5.80 -19.19 37.15
N HIS A 95 -5.27 -18.46 36.17
CA HIS A 95 -6.07 -17.71 35.20
C HIS A 95 -6.54 -18.61 34.04
N TYR A 96 -7.78 -19.09 34.12
CA TYR A 96 -8.45 -19.78 33.01
C TYR A 96 -9.00 -18.78 31.97
N VAL A 97 -8.15 -18.33 31.05
CA VAL A 97 -8.55 -17.62 29.81
C VAL A 97 -9.33 -18.55 28.89
N THR A 98 -10.46 -18.12 28.31
CA THR A 98 -11.39 -19.10 27.72
C THR A 98 -12.34 -18.66 26.57
N SER A 99 -12.84 -17.40 26.47
CA SER A 99 -13.63 -16.78 25.35
C SER A 99 -15.13 -17.16 25.14
N THR A 100 -16.08 -16.23 25.42
CA THR A 100 -17.56 -16.34 25.22
C THR A 100 -18.08 -15.82 23.89
N GLY A 101 -17.21 -15.31 23.02
CA GLY A 101 -17.67 -14.86 21.71
C GLY A 101 -18.30 -16.02 20.95
N ASP A 102 -19.57 -15.86 20.61
CA ASP A 102 -20.22 -16.69 19.60
C ASP A 102 -19.50 -16.42 18.27
N THR A 103 -19.43 -17.43 17.43
CA THR A 103 -19.07 -17.29 16.02
C THR A 103 -20.01 -16.38 15.24
N SER A 104 -21.21 -16.04 15.73
CA SER A 104 -22.15 -15.14 15.07
C SER A 104 -21.56 -13.78 14.67
N ASP A 105 -21.80 -13.41 13.41
CA ASP A 105 -21.57 -12.06 12.91
C ASP A 105 -22.44 -11.04 13.64
N PHE A 106 -21.91 -9.85 13.86
CA PHE A 106 -22.58 -8.77 14.55
C PHE A 106 -23.71 -8.17 13.71
N VAL A 107 -24.87 -7.96 14.33
CA VAL A 107 -26.02 -7.30 13.69
C VAL A 107 -26.39 -6.07 14.55
N PRO A 108 -26.00 -4.84 14.17
CA PRO A 108 -26.40 -3.63 14.87
C PRO A 108 -27.93 -3.44 14.85
N GLY A 109 -28.50 -2.98 15.95
CA GLY A 109 -29.90 -2.54 15.99
C GLY A 109 -30.14 -1.27 15.17
N ASP A 110 -29.29 -0.25 15.40
CA ASP A 110 -29.34 1.08 14.76
C ASP A 110 -27.91 1.65 14.58
N GLU A 111 -27.79 2.80 13.91
CA GLU A 111 -26.54 3.56 13.86
C GLU A 111 -26.08 3.97 15.27
N VAL A 112 -24.76 3.96 15.51
CA VAL A 112 -24.20 4.47 16.78
C VAL A 112 -24.32 6.00 16.80
N PRO A 113 -25.14 6.60 17.69
CA PRO A 113 -25.28 8.04 17.74
C PRO A 113 -23.98 8.67 18.23
N VAL A 114 -23.54 9.76 17.60
CA VAL A 114 -22.34 10.53 18.00
C VAL A 114 -22.76 11.93 18.38
N SER A 115 -22.63 12.30 19.66
CA SER A 115 -23.07 13.60 20.18
C SER A 115 -22.04 14.73 19.99
N GLY A 116 -20.85 14.41 19.47
CA GLY A 116 -19.82 15.39 19.12
C GLY A 116 -18.43 14.77 19.07
N ALA A 117 -17.42 15.59 18.76
CA ALA A 117 -16.04 15.13 18.57
C ALA A 117 -15.46 14.41 19.80
N LYS A 118 -15.71 14.91 21.02
CA LYS A 118 -15.23 14.28 22.26
C LYS A 118 -15.92 12.94 22.57
N ASP A 119 -17.19 12.77 22.17
CA ASP A 119 -17.92 11.50 22.29
C ASP A 119 -17.39 10.47 21.28
N ARG A 120 -17.18 10.88 20.02
CA ARG A 120 -16.50 10.08 19.00
C ARG A 120 -15.13 9.60 19.50
N PHE A 121 -14.31 10.51 20.03
CA PHE A 121 -12.99 10.16 20.58
C PHE A 121 -13.10 9.10 21.70
N LYS A 122 -13.99 9.29 22.69
CA LYS A 122 -14.19 8.32 23.78
C LYS A 122 -14.61 6.94 23.27
N LYS A 123 -15.52 6.87 22.29
CA LYS A 123 -15.95 5.61 21.68
C LYS A 123 -14.82 4.93 20.91
N ASN A 124 -14.09 5.68 20.09
CA ASN A 124 -12.93 5.18 19.36
C ASN A 124 -11.85 4.62 20.32
N ILE A 125 -11.53 5.35 21.40
CA ILE A 125 -10.57 4.89 22.42
C ILE A 125 -11.05 3.63 23.15
N LYS A 126 -12.34 3.53 23.45
CA LYS A 126 -12.90 2.33 24.10
C LYS A 126 -12.79 1.10 23.21
N ALA A 127 -13.12 1.23 21.92
CA ALA A 127 -12.94 0.18 20.93
C ALA A 127 -11.47 -0.19 20.70
N LEU A 128 -10.59 0.82 20.59
CA LEU A 128 -9.14 0.65 20.45
C LEU A 128 -8.52 -0.14 21.61
N LYS A 129 -8.87 0.21 22.86
CA LYS A 129 -8.40 -0.52 24.05
C LYS A 129 -8.87 -1.98 24.02
N LEU A 130 -10.17 -2.19 23.72
CA LEU A 130 -10.76 -3.52 23.69
C LEU A 130 -10.18 -4.41 22.58
N VAL A 131 -10.01 -3.92 21.35
CA VAL A 131 -9.45 -4.75 20.27
C VAL A 131 -7.98 -5.10 20.53
N LYS A 132 -7.20 -4.17 21.12
CA LYS A 132 -5.83 -4.46 21.58
C LYS A 132 -5.80 -5.48 22.71
N GLU A 133 -6.72 -5.39 23.67
CA GLU A 133 -6.87 -6.37 24.75
C GLU A 133 -7.17 -7.76 24.17
N LEU A 134 -8.23 -7.89 23.36
CA LEU A 134 -8.63 -9.15 22.71
C LEU A 134 -7.51 -9.77 21.87
N ASN A 135 -6.74 -8.95 21.12
CA ASN A 135 -5.64 -9.42 20.29
C ASN A 135 -4.34 -9.72 21.08
N SER A 136 -4.24 -9.28 22.34
CA SER A 136 -3.10 -9.58 23.22
C SER A 136 -3.20 -10.94 23.93
N ILE A 137 -4.38 -11.54 23.94
CA ILE A 137 -4.66 -12.78 24.66
C ILE A 137 -3.89 -13.95 24.02
N LYS A 138 -3.00 -14.57 24.81
CA LYS A 138 -2.27 -15.78 24.42
C LYS A 138 -3.03 -17.02 24.91
N LEU A 139 -3.50 -17.87 24.00
CA LEU A 139 -4.13 -19.13 24.34
C LEU A 139 -3.10 -20.17 24.81
N PRO A 140 -3.44 -21.03 25.80
CA PRO A 140 -2.55 -22.09 26.25
C PRO A 140 -2.37 -23.15 25.14
N GLN A 141 -1.29 -23.93 25.21
CA GLN A 141 -0.86 -24.81 24.11
C GLN A 141 -1.91 -25.80 23.54
N PRO A 142 -2.87 -26.39 24.30
CA PRO A 142 -3.95 -27.20 23.71
C PRO A 142 -5.00 -26.39 22.92
N LEU A 143 -5.01 -25.07 23.06
CA LEU A 143 -5.94 -24.13 22.40
C LEU A 143 -5.24 -23.15 21.46
N LYS A 144 -3.91 -23.24 21.26
CA LYS A 144 -3.11 -22.30 20.46
C LYS A 144 -3.63 -22.10 19.02
N ASP A 145 -4.30 -23.11 18.47
CA ASP A 145 -4.83 -23.15 17.10
C ASP A 145 -6.32 -22.72 17.03
N LYS A 146 -6.89 -22.16 18.12
CA LYS A 146 -8.26 -21.63 18.18
C LYS A 146 -8.27 -20.12 17.99
N LYS A 147 -9.33 -19.59 17.37
CA LYS A 147 -9.59 -18.14 17.28
C LYS A 147 -10.32 -17.63 18.54
N ILE A 148 -10.08 -16.36 18.86
CA ILE A 148 -10.78 -15.62 19.93
C ILE A 148 -11.83 -14.71 19.28
N TYR A 149 -13.09 -14.92 19.67
CA TYR A 149 -14.26 -14.21 19.19
C TYR A 149 -14.71 -13.17 20.23
N ALA A 150 -15.29 -12.06 19.78
CA ALA A 150 -15.85 -11.04 20.66
C ALA A 150 -17.28 -11.42 21.08
N THR A 151 -17.64 -11.23 22.35
CA THR A 151 -19.03 -11.33 22.81
C THR A 151 -19.90 -10.23 22.21
N LYS A 152 -21.23 -10.40 22.20
CA LYS A 152 -22.16 -9.35 21.74
C LYS A 152 -21.94 -7.99 22.43
N LYS A 153 -21.59 -7.97 23.73
CA LYS A 153 -21.27 -6.74 24.47
C LYS A 153 -19.97 -6.08 24.00
N GLU A 154 -18.99 -6.89 23.60
CA GLU A 154 -17.72 -6.42 23.05
C GLU A 154 -17.89 -5.95 21.61
N GLN A 155 -18.65 -6.69 20.78
CA GLN A 155 -19.05 -6.28 19.44
C GLN A 155 -19.75 -4.91 19.46
N GLU A 156 -20.68 -4.64 20.38
CA GLU A 156 -21.30 -3.31 20.56
C GLU A 156 -20.29 -2.20 20.91
N ILE A 157 -19.24 -2.52 21.68
CA ILE A 157 -18.16 -1.56 21.99
C ILE A 157 -17.30 -1.31 20.75
N LEU A 158 -16.96 -2.36 20.00
CA LEU A 158 -16.15 -2.32 18.79
C LEU A 158 -16.86 -1.57 17.65
N ASN A 159 -18.16 -1.79 17.47
CA ASN A 159 -19.05 -1.06 16.56
C ASN A 159 -19.10 0.45 16.87
N GLY A 160 -18.77 0.85 18.10
CA GLY A 160 -18.61 2.25 18.49
C GLY A 160 -17.45 2.99 17.78
N PHE A 161 -16.52 2.27 17.14
CA PHE A 161 -15.43 2.88 16.39
C PHE A 161 -15.93 3.44 15.05
N SER A 162 -15.77 4.76 14.85
CA SER A 162 -16.19 5.47 13.63
C SER A 162 -15.02 6.14 12.89
N GLY A 163 -13.79 5.69 13.16
CA GLY A 163 -12.57 6.21 12.54
C GLY A 163 -12.16 7.59 13.06
N TRP A 164 -10.98 8.04 12.64
CA TRP A 164 -10.38 9.31 13.09
C TRP A 164 -10.85 10.52 12.27
N GLY A 165 -11.79 10.32 11.35
CA GLY A 165 -12.38 11.35 10.52
C GLY A 165 -12.84 12.55 11.35
N SER A 166 -12.33 13.73 11.00
CA SER A 166 -12.65 15.01 11.67
C SER A 166 -12.34 15.07 13.16
N LEU A 167 -11.33 14.31 13.57
CA LEU A 167 -10.64 14.48 14.85
C LEU A 167 -9.19 15.02 14.71
N PRO A 168 -8.83 15.92 13.75
CA PRO A 168 -7.43 16.39 13.64
C PRO A 168 -6.91 17.03 14.95
N GLN A 169 -7.80 17.67 15.72
CA GLN A 169 -7.51 18.23 17.04
C GLN A 169 -7.04 17.20 18.08
N ALA A 170 -7.38 15.91 17.95
CA ALA A 170 -6.86 14.85 18.81
C ALA A 170 -5.39 14.46 18.49
N PHE A 171 -4.85 14.96 17.38
CA PHE A 171 -3.46 14.73 16.93
C PHE A 171 -2.61 16.01 16.94
N ASP A 172 -3.15 17.11 17.47
CA ASP A 172 -2.47 18.40 17.56
C ASP A 172 -1.88 18.61 18.97
N PRO A 173 -0.55 18.52 19.15
CA PRO A 173 0.08 18.72 20.46
C PRO A 173 -0.05 20.17 20.97
N SER A 174 -0.38 21.13 20.11
CA SER A 174 -0.56 22.54 20.47
C SER A 174 -1.99 22.90 20.88
N ASN A 175 -2.94 21.96 20.74
CA ASN A 175 -4.34 22.19 21.12
C ASN A 175 -4.57 21.93 22.61
N GLU A 176 -4.57 22.99 23.43
CA GLU A 176 -4.73 22.90 24.89
C GLU A 176 -6.05 22.21 25.31
N GLU A 177 -7.15 22.46 24.60
CA GLU A 177 -8.45 21.83 24.87
C GLU A 177 -8.47 20.32 24.62
N TRP A 178 -7.52 19.81 23.83
CA TRP A 178 -7.40 18.40 23.44
C TRP A 178 -6.11 17.73 23.94
N HIS A 179 -5.35 18.40 24.82
CA HIS A 179 -4.09 17.89 25.32
C HIS A 179 -4.23 16.53 26.02
N LYS A 180 -5.32 16.31 26.78
CA LYS A 180 -5.56 15.02 27.46
C LYS A 180 -5.80 13.89 26.47
N GLU A 181 -6.63 14.12 25.46
CA GLU A 181 -6.93 13.18 24.39
C GLU A 181 -5.70 12.89 23.52
N TYR A 182 -4.89 13.92 23.22
CA TYR A 182 -3.61 13.75 22.54
C TYR A 182 -2.67 12.82 23.31
N GLN A 183 -2.48 13.05 24.62
CA GLN A 183 -1.60 12.21 25.45
C GLN A 183 -2.13 10.78 25.59
N GLU A 184 -3.44 10.61 25.79
CA GLU A 184 -4.07 9.28 25.84
C GLU A 184 -3.87 8.51 24.52
N LEU A 185 -4.13 9.15 23.38
CA LEU A 185 -3.95 8.55 22.06
C LEU A 185 -2.48 8.23 21.78
N LYS A 186 -1.57 9.13 22.17
CA LYS A 186 -0.12 8.98 21.98
C LYS A 186 0.48 7.89 22.88
N GLY A 187 -0.11 7.62 24.04
CA GLY A 187 0.28 6.51 24.92
C GLY A 187 -0.28 5.13 24.49
N LEU A 188 -1.40 5.10 23.76
CA LEU A 188 -2.05 3.86 23.32
C LEU A 188 -1.59 3.36 21.94
N LEU A 189 -1.07 4.26 21.11
CA LEU A 189 -0.63 3.95 19.75
C LEU A 189 0.90 4.04 19.63
N SER A 190 1.50 3.06 18.96
CA SER A 190 2.88 3.16 18.48
C SER A 190 3.04 4.31 17.49
N ASP A 191 4.28 4.76 17.23
CA ASP A 191 4.55 5.84 16.28
C ASP A 191 4.04 5.55 14.85
N LYS A 192 4.00 4.27 14.43
CA LYS A 192 3.41 3.84 13.16
C LYS A 192 1.89 4.06 13.18
N GLU A 193 1.21 3.42 14.14
CA GLU A 193 -0.25 3.51 14.27
C GLU A 193 -0.73 4.95 14.46
N PHE A 194 0.01 5.76 15.23
CA PHE A 194 -0.32 7.17 15.47
C PHE A 194 -0.25 7.99 14.18
N LYS A 195 0.80 7.80 13.35
CA LYS A 195 0.93 8.47 12.05
C LYS A 195 -0.15 8.01 11.06
N GLU A 196 -0.48 6.72 11.04
CA GLU A 196 -1.55 6.17 10.21
C GLU A 196 -2.91 6.75 10.62
N ALA A 197 -3.23 6.72 11.92
CA ALA A 197 -4.42 7.33 12.49
C ALA A 197 -4.50 8.84 12.18
N GLN A 198 -3.41 9.59 12.36
CA GLN A 198 -3.34 11.02 12.02
C GLN A 198 -3.61 11.26 10.53
N SER A 199 -3.02 10.45 9.64
CA SER A 199 -3.22 10.57 8.19
C SER A 199 -4.67 10.23 7.76
N SER A 200 -5.36 9.38 8.51
CA SER A 200 -6.74 8.97 8.24
C SER A 200 -7.78 10.04 8.58
N THR A 201 -7.42 11.06 9.37
CA THR A 201 -8.33 12.15 9.82
C THR A 201 -9.03 12.91 8.68
N GLN A 202 -8.45 12.91 7.47
CA GLN A 202 -9.00 13.58 6.29
C GLN A 202 -9.81 12.66 5.37
N ASN A 203 -9.66 11.34 5.49
CA ASN A 203 -10.15 10.36 4.51
C ASN A 203 -11.09 9.28 5.10
N SER A 204 -11.21 9.16 6.43
CA SER A 204 -12.16 8.25 7.07
C SER A 204 -13.57 8.86 7.09
N PHE A 205 -14.48 8.31 6.29
CA PHE A 205 -15.90 8.69 6.27
C PHE A 205 -16.76 7.53 6.83
N TYR A 206 -17.70 7.85 7.71
CA TYR A 206 -18.72 6.90 8.17
C TYR A 206 -19.90 6.94 7.19
N THR A 207 -20.32 5.78 6.69
CA THR A 207 -21.45 5.68 5.72
C THR A 207 -22.78 5.58 6.48
N PRO A 208 -23.72 6.53 6.32
CA PRO A 208 -25.02 6.48 7.00
C PRO A 208 -25.87 5.30 6.53
N ARG A 209 -26.65 4.72 7.43
CA ARG A 209 -27.56 3.59 7.18
C ARG A 209 -28.57 3.90 6.08
N ILE A 210 -29.10 5.13 6.01
CA ILE A 210 -30.02 5.52 4.93
C ILE A 210 -29.42 5.32 3.52
N VAL A 211 -28.10 5.50 3.39
CA VAL A 211 -27.37 5.27 2.13
C VAL A 211 -27.14 3.77 1.91
N ILE A 212 -26.77 3.02 2.95
CA ILE A 212 -26.57 1.56 2.90
C ILE A 212 -27.89 0.83 2.58
N ASP A 213 -28.99 1.16 3.27
CA ASP A 213 -30.34 0.65 3.00
C ASP A 213 -30.78 0.99 1.57
N THR A 214 -30.40 2.15 1.01
CA THR A 214 -30.70 2.49 -0.39
C THR A 214 -29.92 1.61 -1.37
N ILE A 215 -28.65 1.30 -1.09
CA ILE A 215 -27.87 0.34 -1.88
C ILE A 215 -28.50 -1.06 -1.80
N TYR A 216 -28.88 -1.55 -0.62
CA TYR A 216 -29.52 -2.87 -0.50
C TYR A 216 -30.89 -2.94 -1.18
N LYS A 217 -31.74 -1.92 -1.04
CA LYS A 217 -33.00 -1.80 -1.78
C LYS A 217 -32.78 -1.76 -3.30
N SER A 218 -31.67 -1.17 -3.76
CA SER A 218 -31.30 -1.21 -5.18
C SER A 218 -30.95 -2.63 -5.63
N LEU A 219 -30.20 -3.41 -4.84
CA LEU A 219 -29.91 -4.82 -5.15
C LEU A 219 -31.18 -5.69 -5.17
N GLU A 220 -32.08 -5.49 -4.19
CA GLU A 220 -33.39 -6.14 -4.12
C GLU A 220 -34.22 -5.82 -5.38
N ARG A 221 -34.34 -4.54 -5.74
CA ARG A 221 -35.04 -4.07 -6.94
C ARG A 221 -34.49 -4.68 -8.23
N LEU A 222 -33.17 -4.76 -8.35
CA LEU A 222 -32.48 -5.34 -9.51
C LEU A 222 -32.61 -6.87 -9.57
N GLY A 223 -33.10 -7.49 -8.50
CA GLY A 223 -33.41 -8.91 -8.43
C GLY A 223 -32.27 -9.79 -7.95
N VAL A 224 -31.28 -9.24 -7.24
CA VAL A 224 -30.15 -10.03 -6.68
C VAL A 224 -30.65 -11.11 -5.72
N ASN A 225 -31.77 -10.89 -5.03
CA ASN A 225 -32.32 -11.82 -4.03
C ASN A 225 -33.53 -12.63 -4.55
N ASN A 226 -33.79 -12.63 -5.87
CA ASN A 226 -34.95 -13.31 -6.46
C ASN A 226 -34.80 -14.83 -6.60
N ASP A 227 -33.66 -15.40 -6.20
CA ASP A 227 -33.36 -16.81 -6.31
C ASP A 227 -32.68 -17.33 -5.03
N ASP A 228 -32.69 -18.65 -4.86
CA ASP A 228 -32.26 -19.26 -3.61
C ASP A 228 -30.73 -19.38 -3.42
N ASN A 229 -29.91 -19.04 -4.42
CA ASN A 229 -28.46 -19.26 -4.39
C ASN A 229 -27.74 -18.25 -3.46
N THR A 230 -26.66 -18.70 -2.81
CA THR A 230 -25.68 -17.83 -2.15
C THR A 230 -25.12 -16.79 -3.13
N LYS A 231 -24.87 -15.57 -2.63
CA LYS A 231 -24.31 -14.46 -3.41
C LYS A 231 -22.96 -14.04 -2.83
N GLU A 232 -21.96 -13.96 -3.70
CA GLU A 232 -20.63 -13.49 -3.35
C GLU A 232 -20.58 -11.96 -3.46
N ILE A 233 -20.37 -11.28 -2.34
CA ILE A 233 -20.38 -9.81 -2.24
C ILE A 233 -18.98 -9.32 -1.91
N LEU A 234 -18.49 -8.30 -2.62
CA LEU A 234 -17.22 -7.64 -2.32
C LEU A 234 -17.46 -6.26 -1.71
N GLU A 235 -16.79 -5.96 -0.59
CA GLU A 235 -16.61 -4.61 -0.08
C GLU A 235 -15.11 -4.25 -0.10
N PRO A 236 -14.63 -3.43 -1.05
CA PRO A 236 -13.19 -3.25 -1.29
C PRO A 236 -12.49 -2.22 -0.39
N SER A 237 -13.22 -1.57 0.53
CA SER A 237 -12.71 -0.60 1.51
C SER A 237 -13.65 -0.56 2.72
N ALA A 238 -13.67 -1.65 3.48
CA ALA A 238 -14.74 -1.94 4.42
C ALA A 238 -14.75 -1.09 5.70
N GLY A 239 -13.62 -0.48 6.06
CA GLY A 239 -13.45 0.13 7.38
C GLY A 239 -13.71 -0.90 8.47
N THR A 240 -14.74 -0.68 9.28
CA THR A 240 -15.20 -1.62 10.32
C THR A 240 -16.30 -2.58 9.85
N GLY A 241 -16.74 -2.53 8.58
CA GLY A 241 -17.74 -3.44 8.00
C GLY A 241 -19.21 -3.00 8.17
N LEU A 242 -19.52 -1.70 8.02
CA LEU A 242 -20.90 -1.21 8.21
C LEU A 242 -21.90 -1.76 7.19
N PHE A 243 -21.44 -2.03 5.95
CA PHE A 243 -22.30 -2.69 4.95
C PHE A 243 -22.67 -4.10 5.42
N LEU A 244 -21.76 -4.84 6.05
CA LEU A 244 -22.01 -6.18 6.59
C LEU A 244 -23.04 -6.11 7.73
N GLY A 245 -22.88 -5.18 8.67
CA GLY A 245 -23.78 -5.04 9.81
C GLY A 245 -25.23 -4.72 9.42
N PHE A 246 -25.44 -3.82 8.46
CA PHE A 246 -26.79 -3.48 8.00
C PHE A 246 -27.34 -4.40 6.90
N ASN A 247 -26.59 -5.44 6.51
CA ASN A 247 -27.11 -6.49 5.64
C ASN A 247 -28.24 -7.28 6.34
N LYS A 248 -29.34 -7.51 5.61
CA LYS A 248 -30.47 -8.33 6.08
C LYS A 248 -30.50 -9.71 5.43
N GLU A 249 -29.67 -9.94 4.40
CA GLU A 249 -29.68 -11.15 3.58
C GLU A 249 -28.70 -12.19 4.09
N LYS A 250 -29.24 -13.27 4.67
CA LYS A 250 -28.45 -14.39 5.23
C LYS A 250 -27.66 -15.20 4.20
N LYS A 251 -27.90 -14.96 2.90
CA LYS A 251 -27.27 -15.67 1.78
C LYS A 251 -26.11 -14.89 1.15
N TYR A 252 -25.76 -13.73 1.70
CA TYR A 252 -24.61 -12.96 1.25
C TYR A 252 -23.36 -13.45 1.97
N HIS A 253 -22.36 -13.87 1.20
CA HIS A 253 -21.01 -14.12 1.67
C HIS A 253 -20.13 -12.93 1.29
N PHE A 254 -19.67 -12.20 2.29
CA PHE A 254 -18.83 -11.03 2.10
C PHE A 254 -17.35 -11.42 2.02
N THR A 255 -16.67 -10.78 1.07
CA THR A 255 -15.23 -10.61 1.07
C THR A 255 -14.94 -9.13 1.29
N THR A 256 -14.26 -8.80 2.39
CA THR A 256 -13.92 -7.43 2.75
C THR A 256 -12.44 -7.17 2.59
N ILE A 257 -12.09 -6.03 2.01
CA ILE A 257 -10.72 -5.56 1.88
C ILE A 257 -10.57 -4.28 2.70
N GLU A 258 -9.58 -4.23 3.58
CA GLU A 258 -9.28 -3.01 4.34
C GLU A 258 -7.76 -2.82 4.49
N LEU A 259 -7.30 -1.58 4.27
CA LEU A 259 -5.89 -1.19 4.29
C LEU A 259 -5.44 -0.68 5.67
N ASN A 260 -6.37 -0.23 6.51
CA ASN A 260 -6.09 0.22 7.87
C ASN A 260 -6.16 -0.97 8.86
N GLU A 261 -5.03 -1.26 9.50
CA GLU A 261 -4.86 -2.43 10.37
C GLU A 261 -5.87 -2.48 11.52
N LEU A 262 -6.11 -1.34 12.17
CA LEU A 262 -7.07 -1.21 13.27
C LEU A 262 -8.52 -1.44 12.81
N SER A 263 -8.92 -0.82 11.70
CA SER A 263 -10.27 -1.00 11.14
C SER A 263 -10.51 -2.44 10.71
N HIS A 264 -9.53 -3.07 10.05
CA HIS A 264 -9.56 -4.49 9.70
C HIS A 264 -9.69 -5.40 10.94
N GLN A 265 -8.87 -5.19 11.98
CA GLN A 265 -8.95 -5.98 13.22
C GLN A 265 -10.33 -5.86 13.88
N ILE A 266 -10.93 -4.67 13.87
CA ILE A 266 -12.30 -4.46 14.36
C ILE A 266 -13.31 -5.20 13.48
N CYS A 267 -13.18 -5.12 12.14
CA CYS A 267 -14.02 -5.84 11.19
C CYS A 267 -13.96 -7.36 11.39
N GLU A 268 -12.78 -7.95 11.59
CA GLU A 268 -12.63 -9.40 11.85
C GLU A 268 -13.33 -9.84 13.15
N LYS A 269 -13.32 -9.00 14.20
CA LYS A 269 -14.02 -9.30 15.47
C LYS A 269 -15.54 -9.10 15.39
N LEU A 270 -16.01 -8.24 14.49
CA LEU A 270 -17.44 -8.02 14.24
C LEU A 270 -18.03 -9.07 13.30
N TYR A 271 -17.31 -9.51 12.27
CA TYR A 271 -17.81 -10.39 11.21
C TYR A 271 -16.94 -11.65 11.01
N PRO A 272 -16.77 -12.48 12.06
CA PRO A 272 -15.86 -13.63 12.04
C PRO A 272 -16.24 -14.78 11.08
N ASN A 273 -17.47 -14.84 10.54
CA ASN A 273 -17.82 -15.82 9.49
C ASN A 273 -17.55 -15.28 8.07
N GLN A 274 -17.23 -14.00 7.93
CA GLN A 274 -16.96 -13.37 6.65
C GLN A 274 -15.46 -13.40 6.33
N LEU A 275 -15.12 -13.34 5.05
CA LEU A 275 -13.73 -13.30 4.61
C LEU A 275 -13.21 -11.88 4.73
N ASN A 276 -12.48 -11.59 5.80
CA ASN A 276 -11.87 -10.28 6.04
C ASN A 276 -10.37 -10.30 5.68
N ILE A 277 -9.93 -9.39 4.81
CA ILE A 277 -8.55 -9.37 4.27
C ILE A 277 -7.87 -8.04 4.58
N TYR A 278 -6.75 -8.10 5.31
CA TYR A 278 -5.86 -6.95 5.53
C TYR A 278 -4.98 -6.74 4.30
N SER A 279 -5.38 -5.83 3.40
CA SER A 279 -4.66 -5.54 2.16
C SER A 279 -5.09 -4.20 1.58
N GLY A 280 -4.22 -3.57 0.78
CA GLY A 280 -4.68 -2.57 -0.18
C GLY A 280 -5.48 -3.23 -1.30
N PHE A 281 -6.54 -2.56 -1.78
CA PHE A 281 -7.36 -3.08 -2.87
C PHE A 281 -6.56 -3.24 -4.17
N GLN A 282 -5.49 -2.45 -4.39
CA GLN A 282 -4.58 -2.63 -5.53
C GLN A 282 -3.82 -3.96 -5.52
N ASP A 283 -3.56 -4.53 -4.34
CA ASP A 283 -2.80 -5.77 -4.19
C ASP A 283 -3.69 -7.02 -4.14
N TYR A 284 -5.02 -6.82 -4.09
CA TYR A 284 -6.04 -7.86 -4.14
C TYR A 284 -6.41 -8.19 -5.59
N ASN A 285 -6.08 -9.40 -6.06
CA ASN A 285 -6.46 -9.88 -7.39
C ASN A 285 -6.93 -11.34 -7.29
N PRO A 286 -8.16 -11.57 -6.81
CA PRO A 286 -8.68 -12.91 -6.62
C PRO A 286 -9.07 -13.54 -7.97
N GLN A 287 -9.22 -14.86 -7.95
CA GLN A 287 -9.77 -15.60 -9.08
C GLN A 287 -11.31 -15.67 -9.02
N LYS A 288 -11.89 -15.59 -7.81
CA LYS A 288 -13.34 -15.47 -7.63
C LYS A 288 -13.89 -14.18 -8.23
N ARG A 289 -15.18 -14.21 -8.59
CA ARG A 289 -15.91 -13.08 -9.17
C ARG A 289 -17.22 -12.90 -8.42
N PHE A 290 -17.64 -11.65 -8.26
CA PHE A 290 -18.69 -11.29 -7.32
C PHE A 290 -20.04 -11.05 -8.00
N ASP A 291 -21.12 -11.43 -7.32
CA ASP A 291 -22.50 -11.15 -7.73
C ASP A 291 -22.82 -9.67 -7.56
N ALA A 292 -22.29 -9.05 -6.50
CA ALA A 292 -22.29 -7.60 -6.34
C ALA A 292 -20.99 -7.07 -5.72
N VAL A 293 -20.66 -5.81 -6.02
CA VAL A 293 -19.66 -5.02 -5.29
C VAL A 293 -20.37 -3.81 -4.68
N VAL A 294 -20.28 -3.68 -3.37
CA VAL A 294 -20.90 -2.58 -2.60
C VAL A 294 -19.83 -1.83 -1.81
N GLY A 295 -20.13 -0.60 -1.38
CA GLY A 295 -19.26 0.12 -0.47
C GLY A 295 -19.19 1.63 -0.70
N ASN A 296 -18.25 2.23 0.02
CA ASN A 296 -17.89 3.64 0.00
C ASN A 296 -16.36 3.77 -0.23
N PRO A 297 -15.88 3.69 -1.49
CA PRO A 297 -14.48 3.91 -1.82
C PRO A 297 -13.97 5.30 -1.42
N PRO A 298 -12.68 5.45 -1.06
CA PRO A 298 -12.12 6.72 -0.61
C PRO A 298 -12.16 7.82 -1.67
N TYR A 299 -12.31 9.07 -1.24
CA TYR A 299 -12.63 10.21 -2.12
C TYR A 299 -11.45 11.10 -2.55
N SER A 300 -10.20 10.64 -2.42
CA SER A 300 -9.03 11.48 -2.71
C SER A 300 -8.66 11.56 -4.21
N GLN A 301 -7.69 12.42 -4.54
CA GLN A 301 -7.05 12.47 -5.86
C GLN A 301 -5.75 11.63 -5.92
N ALA A 302 -5.50 10.79 -4.91
CA ALA A 302 -4.35 9.88 -4.90
C ALA A 302 -4.38 8.95 -6.13
N ARG A 303 -3.21 8.70 -6.71
CA ARG A 303 -3.04 7.80 -7.85
C ARG A 303 -2.53 6.46 -7.36
N VAL A 304 -3.21 5.40 -7.80
CA VAL A 304 -2.93 4.03 -7.38
C VAL A 304 -2.15 3.30 -8.49
N TYR A 305 -1.29 2.38 -8.09
CA TYR A 305 -0.57 1.47 -8.98
C TYR A 305 -0.96 0.03 -8.64
N ASP A 306 -1.36 -0.73 -9.66
CA ASP A 306 -1.73 -2.14 -9.61
C ASP A 306 -0.86 -2.90 -10.63
N GLY A 307 -0.23 -3.98 -10.17
CA GLY A 307 0.62 -4.83 -11.01
C GLY A 307 -0.16 -5.72 -11.99
N ASN A 308 -1.42 -6.02 -11.67
CA ASN A 308 -2.31 -6.87 -12.46
C ASN A 308 -3.15 -6.04 -13.44
N PHE A 309 -3.77 -4.97 -12.95
CA PHE A 309 -4.68 -4.09 -13.72
C PHE A 309 -3.94 -2.86 -14.28
N LYS A 310 -2.88 -3.11 -15.05
CA LYS A 310 -1.94 -2.05 -15.51
C LYS A 310 -2.60 -0.93 -16.32
N ASN A 311 -3.73 -1.20 -16.97
CA ASN A 311 -4.55 -0.22 -17.69
C ASN A 311 -5.27 0.78 -16.79
N LEU A 312 -5.39 0.51 -15.48
CA LEU A 312 -5.98 1.41 -14.49
C LEU A 312 -4.93 2.29 -13.78
N ASN A 313 -3.65 2.09 -14.06
CA ASN A 313 -2.56 2.81 -13.40
C ASN A 313 -2.59 4.30 -13.74
N GLY A 314 -2.51 5.14 -12.70
CA GLY A 314 -2.64 6.59 -12.86
C GLY A 314 -4.09 7.10 -12.84
N ALA A 315 -5.11 6.24 -12.69
CA ALA A 315 -6.45 6.69 -12.31
C ALA A 315 -6.46 7.32 -10.91
N SER A 316 -7.39 8.24 -10.64
CA SER A 316 -7.69 8.68 -9.27
C SER A 316 -8.30 7.52 -8.48
N ILE A 317 -8.14 7.51 -7.15
CA ILE A 317 -8.52 6.35 -6.33
C ILE A 317 -9.99 5.93 -6.50
N HIS A 318 -10.92 6.88 -6.56
CA HIS A 318 -12.35 6.58 -6.81
C HIS A 318 -12.59 5.95 -8.20
N ASN A 319 -11.92 6.46 -9.25
CA ASN A 319 -11.96 5.89 -10.60
C ASN A 319 -11.36 4.48 -10.64
N PHE A 320 -10.23 4.26 -9.97
CA PHE A 320 -9.58 2.96 -9.84
C PHE A 320 -10.50 1.95 -9.16
N PHE A 321 -11.10 2.32 -8.02
CA PHE A 321 -12.00 1.46 -7.27
C PHE A 321 -13.22 1.05 -8.10
N ALA A 322 -13.89 2.00 -8.77
CA ALA A 322 -15.04 1.70 -9.64
C ALA A 322 -14.65 0.78 -10.80
N ALA A 323 -13.60 1.13 -11.56
CA ALA A 323 -13.18 0.34 -12.72
C ALA A 323 -12.76 -1.08 -12.33
N LYS A 324 -11.91 -1.24 -11.30
CA LYS A 324 -11.46 -2.56 -10.84
C LYS A 324 -12.60 -3.42 -10.28
N SER A 325 -13.56 -2.81 -9.59
CA SER A 325 -14.75 -3.52 -9.09
C SER A 325 -15.57 -4.12 -10.24
N ILE A 326 -15.70 -3.41 -11.35
CA ILE A 326 -16.36 -3.92 -12.56
C ILE A 326 -15.57 -5.06 -13.22
N GLU A 327 -14.23 -5.04 -13.18
CA GLU A 327 -13.44 -6.20 -13.62
C GLU A 327 -13.70 -7.45 -12.75
N LEU A 328 -13.88 -7.26 -11.44
CA LEU A 328 -14.09 -8.33 -10.45
C LEU A 328 -15.54 -8.85 -10.33
N LEU A 329 -16.53 -8.18 -10.92
CA LEU A 329 -17.89 -8.71 -11.01
C LEU A 329 -17.97 -9.96 -11.92
N LYS A 330 -18.93 -10.84 -11.64
CA LYS A 330 -19.48 -11.80 -12.62
C LYS A 330 -20.25 -11.04 -13.70
N ASP A 331 -20.38 -11.62 -14.88
CA ASP A 331 -21.28 -11.06 -15.91
C ASP A 331 -22.71 -11.00 -15.36
N ASP A 332 -23.44 -9.92 -15.70
CA ASP A 332 -24.74 -9.56 -15.12
C ASP A 332 -24.74 -9.17 -13.61
N GLY A 333 -23.60 -9.24 -12.92
CA GLY A 333 -23.42 -8.76 -11.54
C GLY A 333 -23.48 -7.23 -11.41
N ILE A 334 -23.69 -6.73 -10.18
CA ILE A 334 -24.05 -5.32 -9.90
C ILE A 334 -22.96 -4.60 -9.09
N MET A 335 -22.51 -3.42 -9.54
CA MET A 335 -21.76 -2.49 -8.68
C MET A 335 -22.72 -1.42 -8.16
N ALA A 336 -22.76 -1.22 -6.84
CA ALA A 336 -23.56 -0.20 -6.19
C ALA A 336 -22.71 0.55 -5.15
N PHE A 337 -22.20 1.73 -5.54
CA PHE A 337 -21.23 2.49 -4.74
C PHE A 337 -21.76 3.86 -4.34
N VAL A 338 -21.32 4.31 -3.17
CA VAL A 338 -21.22 5.74 -2.86
C VAL A 338 -19.88 6.23 -3.38
N ILE A 339 -19.87 7.24 -4.25
CA ILE A 339 -18.64 7.74 -4.88
C ILE A 339 -18.63 9.27 -4.93
N SER A 340 -17.45 9.89 -4.97
CA SER A 340 -17.36 11.34 -5.16
C SER A 340 -17.91 11.74 -6.53
N SER A 341 -18.62 12.88 -6.59
CA SER A 341 -19.14 13.48 -7.84
C SER A 341 -18.10 13.63 -8.94
N HIS A 342 -16.82 13.78 -8.58
CA HIS A 342 -15.69 13.82 -9.51
C HIS A 342 -15.62 12.61 -10.45
N PHE A 343 -16.18 11.45 -10.07
CA PHE A 343 -16.30 10.29 -10.95
C PHE A 343 -17.16 10.61 -12.19
N LEU A 344 -18.32 11.25 -11.98
CA LEU A 344 -19.29 11.59 -13.03
C LEU A 344 -19.02 12.96 -13.67
N ASP A 345 -18.64 13.98 -12.89
CA ASP A 345 -18.56 15.38 -13.36
C ASP A 345 -17.18 15.76 -13.94
N ALA A 346 -16.15 14.93 -13.79
CA ALA A 346 -14.82 15.25 -14.34
C ALA A 346 -14.82 15.37 -15.87
N LYS A 347 -14.15 16.41 -16.38
CA LYS A 347 -13.99 16.65 -17.83
C LYS A 347 -13.25 15.53 -18.56
N ASP A 348 -12.36 14.82 -17.85
CA ASP A 348 -11.66 13.64 -18.35
C ASP A 348 -12.63 12.46 -18.37
N THR A 349 -12.89 11.95 -19.56
CA THR A 349 -13.83 10.85 -19.84
C THR A 349 -13.13 9.49 -19.84
N GLN A 350 -11.79 9.40 -19.82
CA GLN A 350 -11.05 8.18 -20.19
C GLN A 350 -11.49 6.94 -19.38
N ILE A 351 -11.63 7.07 -18.06
CA ILE A 351 -12.08 5.95 -17.22
C ILE A 351 -13.57 5.65 -17.41
N ARG A 352 -14.41 6.65 -17.65
CA ARG A 352 -15.85 6.44 -17.94
C ARG A 352 -16.04 5.71 -19.26
N GLU A 353 -15.27 6.05 -20.29
CA GLU A 353 -15.24 5.34 -21.58
C GLU A 353 -14.80 3.89 -21.42
N MET A 354 -13.75 3.63 -20.63
CA MET A 354 -13.28 2.27 -20.33
C MET A 354 -14.34 1.44 -19.58
N ILE A 355 -15.08 2.06 -18.65
CA ILE A 355 -16.18 1.41 -17.92
C ILE A 355 -17.38 1.16 -18.84
N ALA A 356 -17.76 2.12 -19.68
CA ALA A 356 -18.90 2.01 -20.60
C ALA A 356 -18.71 0.90 -21.67
N GLN A 357 -17.46 0.51 -21.97
CA GLN A 357 -17.17 -0.65 -22.81
C GLN A 357 -17.47 -2.01 -22.13
N LYS A 358 -17.64 -2.03 -20.81
CA LYS A 358 -17.73 -3.26 -19.99
C LYS A 358 -18.99 -3.36 -19.13
N ALA A 359 -19.66 -2.25 -18.84
CA ALA A 359 -20.82 -2.19 -17.97
C ALA A 359 -21.92 -1.27 -18.52
N THR A 360 -23.15 -1.62 -18.18
CA THR A 360 -24.36 -0.81 -18.35
C THR A 360 -24.49 0.11 -17.14
N PHE A 361 -24.56 1.42 -17.36
CA PHE A 361 -24.93 2.38 -16.32
C PHE A 361 -26.45 2.44 -16.19
N LEU A 362 -26.96 2.13 -15.00
CA LEU A 362 -28.41 2.01 -14.74
C LEU A 362 -29.00 3.29 -14.16
N GLY A 363 -28.19 4.07 -13.45
CA GLY A 363 -28.58 5.35 -12.88
C GLY A 363 -27.66 5.77 -11.73
N ALA A 364 -27.83 7.01 -11.30
CA ALA A 364 -27.20 7.58 -10.12
C ALA A 364 -28.16 8.52 -9.37
N VAL A 365 -27.84 8.83 -8.13
CA VAL A 365 -28.54 9.86 -7.34
C VAL A 365 -27.53 10.67 -6.53
N ARG A 366 -27.59 11.98 -6.67
CA ARG A 366 -26.69 12.93 -6.01
C ARG A 366 -27.22 13.30 -4.64
N LEU A 367 -26.40 13.04 -3.62
CA LEU A 367 -26.74 13.28 -2.22
C LEU A 367 -26.40 14.71 -1.80
N PRO A 368 -27.18 15.35 -0.92
CA PRO A 368 -26.74 16.53 -0.20
C PRO A 368 -25.44 16.27 0.54
N ASN A 369 -24.52 17.23 0.53
CA ASN A 369 -23.30 17.23 1.35
C ASN A 369 -23.60 17.10 2.85
N THR A 370 -24.87 17.26 3.25
CA THR A 370 -25.34 17.16 4.63
C THR A 370 -25.61 15.74 5.10
N VAL A 371 -25.73 14.75 4.20
CA VAL A 371 -25.92 13.34 4.55
C VAL A 371 -24.78 12.80 5.43
N PHE A 372 -23.55 13.27 5.19
CA PHE A 372 -22.36 12.87 5.96
C PHE A 372 -22.02 13.85 7.11
N LYS A 373 -22.95 14.72 7.54
CA LYS A 373 -22.72 15.76 8.58
C LYS A 373 -22.11 15.21 9.87
N SER A 374 -22.52 14.03 10.32
CA SER A 374 -21.97 13.38 11.52
C SER A 374 -20.48 13.06 11.43
N SER A 375 -19.90 13.07 10.22
CA SER A 375 -18.48 12.82 9.96
C SER A 375 -17.58 14.06 10.02
N GLY A 376 -18.11 15.28 10.12
CA GLY A 376 -17.40 16.48 10.62
C GLY A 376 -16.42 17.25 9.69
N THR A 377 -16.16 16.80 8.47
CA THR A 377 -15.22 17.43 7.51
C THR A 377 -15.95 18.33 6.51
N THR A 378 -15.20 19.08 5.69
CA THR A 378 -15.71 19.66 4.44
C THR A 378 -16.14 18.50 3.54
N GLN A 379 -17.44 18.22 3.46
CA GLN A 379 -17.94 17.01 2.81
C GLN A 379 -17.87 17.17 1.28
N PRO A 380 -17.24 16.24 0.55
CA PRO A 380 -17.32 16.23 -0.92
C PRO A 380 -18.77 15.94 -1.34
N VAL A 381 -19.17 16.45 -2.51
CA VAL A 381 -20.41 15.98 -3.15
C VAL A 381 -20.25 14.50 -3.47
N THR A 382 -21.28 13.72 -3.18
CA THR A 382 -21.28 12.26 -3.35
C THR A 382 -22.53 11.81 -4.08
N ASP A 383 -22.36 10.81 -4.93
CA ASP A 383 -23.39 10.19 -5.74
C ASP A 383 -23.47 8.71 -5.37
N ILE A 384 -24.68 8.16 -5.23
CA ILE A 384 -24.87 6.71 -5.30
C ILE A 384 -24.91 6.35 -6.78
N VAL A 385 -24.05 5.45 -7.25
CA VAL A 385 -23.97 5.03 -8.65
C VAL A 385 -24.21 3.53 -8.78
N ILE A 386 -25.05 3.16 -9.75
CA ILE A 386 -25.47 1.78 -9.97
C ILE A 386 -25.10 1.33 -11.40
N PHE A 387 -24.29 0.27 -11.49
CA PHE A 387 -23.86 -0.33 -12.74
C PHE A 387 -24.15 -1.83 -12.74
N LYS A 388 -24.36 -2.40 -13.93
CA LYS A 388 -24.42 -3.83 -14.15
C LYS A 388 -23.35 -4.24 -15.17
N LYS A 389 -22.65 -5.35 -14.92
CA LYS A 389 -21.64 -5.88 -15.85
C LYS A 389 -22.29 -6.41 -17.14
N GLY A 390 -21.57 -6.24 -18.25
CA GLY A 390 -22.08 -6.42 -19.61
C GLY A 390 -22.77 -5.15 -20.12
N VAL A 391 -22.70 -4.89 -21.42
CA VAL A 391 -23.25 -3.70 -22.07
C VAL A 391 -24.63 -4.01 -22.67
N SER A 392 -25.68 -3.33 -22.21
CA SER A 392 -27.03 -3.39 -22.77
C SER A 392 -27.45 -2.02 -23.29
N LYS A 393 -27.64 -1.90 -24.61
CA LYS A 393 -28.09 -0.63 -25.25
C LYS A 393 -29.49 -0.18 -24.83
N GLU A 394 -30.33 -1.11 -24.37
CA GLU A 394 -31.70 -0.82 -23.92
C GLU A 394 -31.73 -0.22 -22.51
N LEU A 395 -30.82 -0.65 -21.64
CA LEU A 395 -30.78 -0.27 -20.23
C LEU A 395 -29.76 0.83 -19.92
N ASN A 396 -28.78 1.07 -20.80
CA ASN A 396 -27.69 1.99 -20.55
C ASN A 396 -28.13 3.44 -20.77
N GLN A 397 -28.10 4.24 -19.71
CA GLN A 397 -28.34 5.69 -19.80
C GLN A 397 -27.07 6.43 -20.25
N ASP A 398 -27.22 7.62 -20.84
CA ASP A 398 -26.08 8.44 -21.26
C ASP A 398 -25.42 9.12 -20.05
N TRP A 399 -24.13 8.81 -19.84
CA TRP A 399 -23.39 9.19 -18.61
C TRP A 399 -21.89 9.46 -18.84
N VAL A 400 -21.38 9.29 -20.06
CA VAL A 400 -19.94 9.41 -20.32
C VAL A 400 -19.53 10.89 -20.44
N GLY A 401 -20.34 11.71 -21.12
CA GLY A 401 -20.07 13.12 -21.31
C GLY A 401 -20.49 14.00 -20.12
N THR A 402 -20.23 15.29 -20.28
CA THR A 402 -20.58 16.33 -19.29
C THR A 402 -21.12 17.57 -20.00
N LYS A 403 -22.17 18.18 -19.44
CA LYS A 403 -22.68 19.48 -19.88
C LYS A 403 -22.04 20.59 -19.04
N LYS A 404 -21.88 21.75 -19.64
CA LYS A 404 -21.28 22.92 -18.99
C LYS A 404 -22.32 23.64 -18.12
N LEU A 405 -21.88 24.15 -16.99
CA LEU A 405 -22.66 24.99 -16.07
C LEU A 405 -21.92 26.30 -15.79
N ASN A 406 -22.70 27.38 -15.66
CA ASN A 406 -22.25 28.71 -15.22
C ASN A 406 -21.03 29.22 -16.01
N ASP A 407 -21.27 29.65 -17.24
CA ASP A 407 -20.28 30.23 -18.17
C ASP A 407 -18.98 29.41 -18.26
N ASP A 408 -19.13 28.13 -18.63
CA ASP A 408 -18.06 27.12 -18.83
C ASP A 408 -17.23 26.75 -17.58
N LYS A 409 -17.48 27.37 -16.42
CA LYS A 409 -16.66 27.23 -15.22
C LYS A 409 -16.80 25.86 -14.55
N PHE A 410 -18.03 25.37 -14.42
CA PHE A 410 -18.34 24.07 -13.82
C PHE A 410 -18.89 23.11 -14.88
N HIS A 411 -18.77 21.82 -14.64
CA HIS A 411 -19.31 20.77 -15.51
C HIS A 411 -20.16 19.84 -14.64
N ILE A 412 -21.22 19.29 -15.21
CA ILE A 412 -22.08 18.29 -14.59
C ILE A 412 -22.24 17.13 -15.56
N ASN A 413 -22.35 15.91 -15.07
CA ASN A 413 -22.61 14.76 -15.92
C ASN A 413 -23.90 14.92 -16.75
N GLU A 414 -23.88 14.44 -17.99
CA GLU A 414 -25.05 14.47 -18.89
C GLU A 414 -26.28 13.81 -18.25
N TYR A 415 -26.10 12.69 -17.57
CA TYR A 415 -27.15 11.99 -16.85
C TYR A 415 -27.90 12.89 -15.86
N PHE A 416 -27.19 13.67 -15.05
CA PHE A 416 -27.80 14.56 -14.05
C PHE A 416 -28.43 15.82 -14.66
N ALA A 417 -27.90 16.29 -15.79
CA ALA A 417 -28.52 17.38 -16.54
C ALA A 417 -29.87 16.95 -17.15
N ASP A 418 -30.00 15.69 -17.55
CA ASP A 418 -31.22 15.12 -18.14
C ASP A 418 -32.15 14.45 -17.10
N ASN A 419 -31.64 14.18 -15.89
CA ASN A 419 -32.38 13.67 -14.73
C ASN A 419 -32.22 14.57 -13.48
N PRO A 420 -32.64 15.85 -13.53
CA PRO A 420 -32.47 16.79 -12.41
C PRO A 420 -33.22 16.34 -11.13
N GLN A 421 -34.27 15.52 -11.25
CA GLN A 421 -34.98 14.91 -10.11
C GLN A 421 -34.10 13.98 -9.27
N ASN A 422 -32.98 13.48 -9.82
CA ASN A 422 -32.01 12.64 -9.12
C ASN A 422 -30.91 13.47 -8.43
N ILE A 423 -31.08 14.78 -8.32
CA ILE A 423 -30.25 15.66 -7.50
C ILE A 423 -31.04 16.03 -6.24
N LEU A 424 -30.77 15.36 -5.12
CA LEU A 424 -31.64 15.45 -3.93
C LEU A 424 -31.35 16.67 -3.04
N GLY A 425 -30.90 17.76 -3.65
CA GLY A 425 -30.45 18.97 -2.98
C GLY A 425 -30.24 20.13 -3.96
N ASN A 426 -29.85 21.28 -3.44
CA ASN A 426 -29.66 22.50 -4.22
C ASN A 426 -28.23 22.56 -4.77
N LEU A 427 -28.05 22.67 -6.09
CA LEU A 427 -26.73 22.94 -6.67
C LEU A 427 -26.30 24.37 -6.31
N GLU A 428 -25.27 24.47 -5.47
CA GLU A 428 -24.79 25.73 -4.90
C GLU A 428 -23.28 25.86 -5.15
N ILE A 429 -22.85 26.95 -5.78
CA ILE A 429 -21.42 27.28 -5.88
C ILE A 429 -20.97 27.86 -4.55
N LYS A 430 -20.02 27.21 -3.88
CA LYS A 430 -19.44 27.68 -2.61
C LYS A 430 -17.97 27.96 -2.75
N THR A 431 -17.56 29.17 -2.36
CA THR A 431 -16.15 29.53 -2.27
C THR A 431 -15.56 28.97 -0.98
N GLY A 432 -14.83 27.87 -1.10
CA GLY A 432 -14.04 27.30 -0.03
C GLY A 432 -12.57 27.74 -0.08
N ARG A 433 -11.77 27.23 0.86
CA ARG A 433 -10.31 27.40 0.95
C ARG A 433 -9.50 26.85 -0.24
N TYR A 434 -10.16 26.24 -1.23
CA TYR A 434 -9.57 25.68 -2.45
C TYR A 434 -10.16 26.31 -3.72
N GLY A 435 -10.88 27.43 -3.59
CA GLY A 435 -11.60 28.09 -4.68
C GLY A 435 -13.10 27.85 -4.63
N GLU A 436 -13.79 28.20 -5.71
CA GLU A 436 -15.21 27.88 -5.88
C GLU A 436 -15.39 26.41 -6.26
N GLU A 437 -16.26 25.72 -5.52
CA GLU A 437 -16.65 24.32 -5.73
C GLU A 437 -18.16 24.25 -5.97
N LEU A 438 -18.59 23.38 -6.89
CA LEU A 438 -20.00 23.06 -7.07
C LEU A 438 -20.42 22.06 -5.98
N THR A 439 -21.31 22.48 -5.08
CA THR A 439 -21.79 21.69 -3.93
C THR A 439 -23.27 21.32 -4.07
N CYS A 440 -23.71 20.28 -3.35
CA CYS A 440 -25.13 19.93 -3.22
C CYS A 440 -25.61 20.30 -1.80
N GLY A 441 -26.24 21.48 -1.67
CA GLY A 441 -26.86 21.95 -0.44
C GLY A 441 -28.10 21.13 -0.06
N GLU A 442 -28.46 21.14 1.22
CA GLU A 442 -29.69 20.50 1.71
C GLU A 442 -30.92 21.28 1.22
N ASN A 443 -31.79 20.62 0.46
CA ASN A 443 -33.09 21.17 0.12
C ASN A 443 -34.12 20.68 1.16
N LYS A 444 -34.70 21.62 1.93
CA LYS A 444 -35.66 21.32 3.01
C LYS A 444 -37.01 20.83 2.51
N ASP A 445 -37.32 21.07 1.23
CA ASP A 445 -38.57 20.63 0.61
C ASP A 445 -38.49 19.18 0.12
N ILE A 446 -37.30 18.56 0.15
CA ILE A 446 -37.06 17.17 -0.24
C ILE A 446 -37.00 16.29 1.01
N ASN A 447 -37.97 15.38 1.18
CA ASN A 447 -37.81 14.26 2.09
C ASN A 447 -36.81 13.26 1.49
N LEU A 448 -35.59 13.26 2.02
CA LEU A 448 -34.49 12.40 1.53
C LEU A 448 -34.86 10.91 1.50
N GLN A 449 -35.63 10.42 2.47
CA GLN A 449 -35.99 8.99 2.54
C GLN A 449 -36.99 8.59 1.44
N GLU A 450 -37.93 9.46 1.12
CA GLU A 450 -38.90 9.28 0.04
C GLU A 450 -38.21 9.41 -1.32
N ALA A 451 -37.37 10.43 -1.50
CA ALA A 451 -36.68 10.68 -2.75
C ALA A 451 -35.66 9.58 -3.11
N LEU A 452 -34.96 9.01 -2.13
CA LEU A 452 -34.14 7.81 -2.35
C LEU A 452 -34.98 6.57 -2.68
N SER A 453 -36.21 6.46 -2.17
CA SER A 453 -37.15 5.40 -2.57
C SER A 453 -37.59 5.57 -4.03
N LEU A 454 -37.93 6.79 -4.44
CA LEU A 454 -38.29 7.11 -5.83
C LEU A 454 -37.13 6.82 -6.80
N PHE A 455 -35.89 7.11 -6.40
CA PHE A 455 -34.71 6.70 -7.17
C PHE A 455 -34.65 5.18 -7.34
N VAL A 456 -34.79 4.39 -6.26
CA VAL A 456 -34.82 2.92 -6.36
C VAL A 456 -35.97 2.44 -7.26
N ASP A 457 -37.16 3.02 -7.13
CA ASP A 457 -38.30 2.65 -7.97
C ASP A 457 -38.12 3.00 -9.46
N SER A 458 -37.27 3.98 -9.78
CA SER A 458 -36.87 4.31 -11.15
C SER A 458 -35.90 3.30 -11.78
N LEU A 459 -35.19 2.51 -10.98
CA LEU A 459 -34.25 1.51 -11.48
C LEU A 459 -35.00 0.36 -12.20
N PRO A 460 -34.40 -0.25 -13.24
CA PRO A 460 -34.92 -1.45 -13.86
C PRO A 460 -35.17 -2.57 -12.85
N LYS A 461 -36.22 -3.37 -13.06
CA LYS A 461 -36.59 -4.46 -12.14
C LYS A 461 -36.09 -5.81 -12.65
N ASN A 462 -35.55 -6.65 -11.76
CA ASN A 462 -35.22 -8.06 -12.03
C ASN A 462 -34.26 -8.28 -13.23
N ILE A 463 -33.22 -7.44 -13.37
CA ILE A 463 -32.26 -7.54 -14.49
C ILE A 463 -30.96 -8.27 -14.14
N TYR A 464 -30.68 -8.50 -12.85
CA TYR A 464 -29.61 -9.40 -12.42
C TYR A 464 -29.98 -10.83 -12.81
N LYS A 465 -28.98 -11.62 -13.20
CA LYS A 465 -29.12 -13.05 -13.50
C LYS A 465 -28.00 -13.78 -12.79
N PHE A 466 -28.35 -14.71 -11.90
CA PHE A 466 -27.35 -15.53 -11.24
C PHE A 466 -26.54 -16.31 -12.27
N LYS A 467 -25.21 -16.26 -12.08
CA LYS A 467 -24.26 -17.10 -12.78
C LYS A 467 -23.45 -17.86 -11.75
N GLU A 468 -23.43 -19.17 -11.91
CA GLU A 468 -22.45 -20.01 -11.24
C GLU A 468 -21.06 -19.53 -11.67
N GLN A 469 -20.13 -19.50 -10.72
CA GLN A 469 -18.78 -19.03 -11.01
C GLN A 469 -18.05 -20.10 -11.80
N ASP A 470 -17.60 -19.78 -13.02
CA ASP A 470 -16.68 -20.66 -13.75
C ASP A 470 -15.33 -20.65 -13.02
N VAL A 471 -15.09 -21.70 -12.24
CA VAL A 471 -13.84 -21.88 -11.51
C VAL A 471 -12.78 -22.32 -12.51
N ASP A 472 -11.71 -21.54 -12.62
CA ASP A 472 -10.55 -21.90 -13.44
C ASP A 472 -9.99 -23.26 -12.99
N LYS A 473 -10.27 -24.29 -13.80
CA LYS A 473 -9.96 -25.69 -13.48
C LYS A 473 -8.46 -25.99 -13.45
N SER A 474 -7.62 -25.06 -13.91
CA SER A 474 -6.18 -25.15 -13.69
C SER A 474 -5.78 -24.89 -12.24
N ILE A 475 -6.63 -24.23 -11.45
CA ILE A 475 -6.32 -23.84 -10.07
C ILE A 475 -6.76 -24.94 -9.10
N VAL A 476 -5.80 -25.41 -8.31
CA VAL A 476 -5.96 -26.48 -7.32
C VAL A 476 -5.78 -25.88 -5.93
N TYR A 477 -6.80 -26.09 -5.08
CA TYR A 477 -6.80 -25.68 -3.68
C TYR A 477 -6.47 -26.90 -2.81
N ILE A 478 -5.26 -26.92 -2.26
CA ILE A 478 -4.79 -27.99 -1.38
C ILE A 478 -5.00 -27.56 0.07
N ASP A 479 -5.61 -28.43 0.87
CA ASP A 479 -5.68 -28.23 2.31
C ASP A 479 -4.29 -28.34 2.95
N LYS A 480 -3.90 -27.44 3.86
CA LYS A 480 -2.59 -27.52 4.54
C LYS A 480 -2.44 -28.75 5.45
N GLN A 481 -3.51 -29.49 5.73
CA GLN A 481 -3.49 -30.81 6.38
C GLN A 481 -3.32 -31.98 5.38
N ASN A 482 -3.23 -31.72 4.07
CA ASN A 482 -2.98 -32.76 3.07
C ASN A 482 -1.63 -33.46 3.36
N PRO A 483 -1.56 -34.81 3.39
CA PRO A 483 -0.34 -35.53 3.75
C PRO A 483 0.90 -35.18 2.90
N LEU A 484 0.73 -34.89 1.60
CA LEU A 484 1.82 -34.48 0.72
C LEU A 484 2.31 -33.07 1.09
N TYR A 485 1.39 -32.16 1.44
CA TYR A 485 1.75 -30.82 1.91
C TYR A 485 2.47 -30.87 3.25
N VAL A 486 1.91 -31.59 4.23
CA VAL A 486 2.44 -31.68 5.60
C VAL A 486 3.86 -32.26 5.60
N LYS A 487 4.11 -33.29 4.77
CA LYS A 487 5.43 -33.94 4.65
C LYS A 487 6.55 -32.95 4.32
N ASP A 488 6.30 -32.06 3.35
CA ASP A 488 7.28 -31.10 2.84
C ASP A 488 6.85 -29.65 3.13
N LYS A 489 6.16 -29.41 4.26
CA LYS A 489 5.56 -28.12 4.62
C LYS A 489 6.54 -26.94 4.54
N GLN A 490 7.74 -27.11 5.09
CA GLN A 490 8.78 -26.07 5.06
C GLN A 490 9.20 -25.68 3.63
N TYR A 491 9.12 -26.62 2.68
CA TYR A 491 9.37 -26.36 1.27
C TYR A 491 8.21 -25.59 0.63
N PHE A 492 6.96 -25.97 0.85
CA PHE A 492 5.82 -25.27 0.23
C PHE A 492 5.56 -23.88 0.85
N ASP A 493 5.79 -23.72 2.16
CA ASP A 493 5.65 -22.44 2.86
C ASP A 493 6.67 -21.42 2.33
N ARG A 494 7.95 -21.79 2.15
CA ARG A 494 9.02 -20.86 1.71
C ARG A 494 8.91 -20.38 0.26
N LEU A 495 8.17 -21.08 -0.60
CA LEU A 495 7.96 -20.67 -2.00
C LEU A 495 7.19 -19.34 -2.06
N LYS A 496 7.54 -18.49 -3.01
CA LYS A 496 6.81 -17.25 -3.32
C LYS A 496 5.68 -17.53 -4.32
N PRO A 497 4.64 -16.68 -4.37
CA PRO A 497 3.75 -16.65 -5.53
C PRO A 497 4.56 -16.57 -6.83
N GLU A 498 4.06 -17.21 -7.88
CA GLU A 498 4.74 -17.41 -9.17
C GLU A 498 6.05 -18.24 -9.09
N ASN A 499 6.36 -18.96 -8.01
CA ASN A 499 7.38 -20.02 -8.09
C ASN A 499 6.81 -21.30 -8.71
N TYR A 500 7.58 -21.97 -9.57
CA TYR A 500 7.29 -23.34 -9.99
C TYR A 500 7.49 -24.34 -8.83
N LEU A 501 6.69 -25.40 -8.80
CA LEU A 501 6.87 -26.53 -7.90
C LEU A 501 6.41 -27.83 -8.55
N VAL A 502 6.79 -28.95 -7.95
CA VAL A 502 6.19 -30.26 -8.23
C VAL A 502 5.26 -30.61 -7.07
N PHE A 503 4.02 -30.98 -7.38
CA PHE A 503 3.06 -31.54 -6.43
C PHE A 503 2.40 -32.75 -7.09
N ASP A 504 2.31 -33.87 -6.37
CA ASP A 504 1.77 -35.15 -6.88
C ASP A 504 2.29 -35.54 -8.29
N GLY A 505 3.59 -35.34 -8.52
CA GLY A 505 4.27 -35.66 -9.79
C GLY A 505 4.02 -34.68 -10.96
N LYS A 506 3.16 -33.67 -10.81
CA LYS A 506 2.86 -32.64 -11.81
C LYS A 506 3.52 -31.30 -11.49
N ILE A 507 3.74 -30.48 -12.53
CA ILE A 507 4.32 -29.13 -12.41
C ILE A 507 3.20 -28.09 -12.23
N TYR A 508 3.37 -27.22 -11.23
CA TYR A 508 2.46 -26.13 -10.95
C TYR A 508 3.22 -24.82 -10.70
N LEU A 509 2.53 -23.68 -10.83
CA LEU A 509 2.97 -22.40 -10.26
C LEU A 509 2.24 -22.17 -8.92
N LYS A 510 2.94 -21.66 -7.90
CA LYS A 510 2.32 -21.24 -6.64
C LYS A 510 1.49 -19.99 -6.88
N GLU A 511 0.24 -19.99 -6.43
CA GLU A 511 -0.65 -18.83 -6.48
C GLU A 511 -0.60 -18.05 -5.16
N LYS A 512 -1.00 -16.78 -5.19
CA LYS A 512 -1.22 -16.02 -3.96
C LYS A 512 -2.57 -16.43 -3.36
N ALA A 513 -2.53 -17.01 -2.17
CA ALA A 513 -3.74 -17.21 -1.38
C ALA A 513 -4.25 -15.85 -0.91
N TYR A 514 -5.49 -15.52 -1.28
CA TYR A 514 -6.19 -14.33 -0.80
C TYR A 514 -7.34 -14.68 0.14
N ASP A 515 -8.01 -15.80 -0.13
CA ASP A 515 -9.31 -16.10 0.44
C ASP A 515 -9.27 -17.02 1.68
N ASN A 516 -8.13 -17.68 1.94
CA ASN A 516 -7.93 -18.52 3.13
C ASN A 516 -6.44 -18.89 3.33
N ASP A 517 -5.85 -18.54 4.48
CA ASP A 517 -4.48 -18.92 4.84
C ASP A 517 -4.30 -20.42 5.13
N ASP A 518 -5.37 -21.19 5.35
CA ASP A 518 -5.33 -22.64 5.56
C ASP A 518 -5.25 -23.45 4.25
N LYS A 519 -5.26 -22.77 3.09
CA LYS A 519 -5.13 -23.40 1.77
C LYS A 519 -3.80 -23.05 1.11
N PHE A 520 -3.21 -24.05 0.47
CA PHE A 520 -2.11 -23.89 -0.46
C PHE A 520 -2.69 -23.89 -1.88
N VAL A 521 -2.58 -22.76 -2.57
CA VAL A 521 -3.18 -22.57 -3.89
C VAL A 521 -2.10 -22.68 -4.95
N ILE A 522 -2.34 -23.51 -5.97
CA ILE A 522 -1.40 -23.73 -7.07
C ILE A 522 -2.14 -23.81 -8.41
N ARG A 523 -1.46 -23.47 -9.51
CA ARG A 523 -2.01 -23.47 -10.88
C ARG A 523 -1.29 -24.49 -11.76
N GLU A 524 -2.04 -25.39 -12.38
CA GLU A 524 -1.55 -26.38 -13.34
C GLU A 524 -0.98 -25.69 -14.58
N THR A 525 0.19 -26.12 -15.02
CA THR A 525 0.94 -25.44 -16.09
C THR A 525 0.79 -26.19 -17.41
N ASN A 526 0.36 -25.49 -18.45
CA ASN A 526 0.28 -26.05 -19.81
C ASN A 526 1.65 -25.92 -20.51
N LEU A 527 2.55 -26.87 -20.23
CA LEU A 527 3.90 -26.93 -20.77
C LEU A 527 4.00 -28.07 -21.80
N ASN A 528 4.79 -27.89 -22.87
CA ASN A 528 5.13 -29.01 -23.74
C ASN A 528 6.29 -29.84 -23.13
N LYS A 529 6.48 -31.09 -23.57
CA LYS A 529 7.50 -32.03 -23.02
C LYS A 529 8.93 -31.48 -22.92
N LEU A 530 9.33 -30.58 -23.82
CA LEU A 530 10.65 -29.94 -23.75
C LEU A 530 10.69 -28.83 -22.69
N GLU A 531 9.59 -28.07 -22.54
CA GLU A 531 9.43 -27.08 -21.48
C GLU A 531 9.30 -27.73 -20.11
N GLU A 532 8.52 -28.81 -19.96
CA GLU A 532 8.44 -29.61 -18.72
C GLU A 532 9.84 -30.03 -18.25
N LYS A 533 10.63 -30.64 -19.14
CA LYS A 533 12.01 -31.06 -18.83
C LYS A 533 12.88 -29.87 -18.40
N ARG A 534 12.82 -28.74 -19.12
CA ARG A 534 13.58 -27.53 -18.78
C ARG A 534 13.14 -26.94 -17.44
N VAL A 535 11.84 -26.91 -17.14
CA VAL A 535 11.29 -26.39 -15.88
C VAL A 535 11.64 -27.30 -14.70
N LEU A 536 11.59 -28.63 -14.84
CA LEU A 536 12.04 -29.56 -13.80
C LEU A 536 13.52 -29.36 -13.46
N THR A 537 14.40 -29.28 -14.47
CA THR A 537 15.84 -29.00 -14.23
C THR A 537 16.04 -27.62 -13.59
N PHE A 538 15.24 -26.63 -13.97
CA PHE A 538 15.28 -25.29 -13.38
C PHE A 538 14.81 -25.26 -11.92
N ILE A 539 13.73 -25.97 -11.55
CA ILE A 539 13.28 -26.09 -10.15
C ILE A 539 14.42 -26.62 -9.28
N GLU A 540 15.08 -27.70 -9.72
CA GLU A 540 16.19 -28.28 -8.96
C GLU A 540 17.39 -27.32 -8.87
N MET A 541 17.72 -26.60 -9.94
CA MET A 541 18.76 -25.56 -9.91
C MET A 541 18.39 -24.42 -8.95
N ARG A 542 17.16 -23.90 -8.98
CA ARG A 542 16.67 -22.82 -8.10
C ARG A 542 16.71 -23.23 -6.64
N ASP A 543 16.25 -24.43 -6.33
CA ASP A 543 16.16 -24.90 -4.94
C ASP A 543 17.54 -25.24 -4.38
N THR A 544 18.44 -25.81 -5.19
CA THR A 544 19.85 -26.01 -4.82
C THR A 544 20.59 -24.67 -4.70
N TYR A 545 20.27 -23.68 -5.55
CA TYR A 545 20.83 -22.32 -5.47
C TYR A 545 20.41 -21.60 -4.19
N ASN A 546 19.13 -21.66 -3.82
CA ASN A 546 18.64 -21.07 -2.57
C ASN A 546 19.26 -21.75 -1.35
N GLN A 547 19.36 -23.09 -1.33
CA GLN A 547 20.07 -23.82 -0.28
C GLN A 547 21.57 -23.41 -0.20
N LEU A 548 22.22 -23.21 -1.35
CA LEU A 548 23.60 -22.73 -1.38
C LEU A 548 23.72 -21.31 -0.81
N LEU A 549 22.81 -20.39 -1.16
CA LEU A 549 22.79 -19.03 -0.61
C LEU A 549 22.68 -19.02 0.92
N ASP A 550 21.86 -19.90 1.50
CA ASP A 550 21.68 -19.96 2.95
C ASP A 550 22.95 -20.51 3.64
N LEU A 551 23.62 -21.49 3.03
CA LEU A 551 24.92 -22.00 3.49
C LEU A 551 26.05 -20.97 3.31
N GLU A 552 26.07 -20.22 2.21
CA GLU A 552 27.04 -19.14 1.96
C GLU A 552 26.96 -18.04 3.03
N LYS A 553 25.75 -17.69 3.47
CA LYS A 553 25.51 -16.72 4.55
C LYS A 553 25.77 -17.27 5.96
N SER A 554 25.79 -18.59 6.13
CA SER A 554 25.95 -19.24 7.44
C SER A 554 27.40 -19.19 7.91
N ASP A 555 27.61 -19.12 9.23
CA ASP A 555 28.95 -19.16 9.82
C ASP A 555 29.49 -20.59 9.88
N ILE A 556 29.98 -21.05 8.73
CA ILE A 556 30.56 -22.38 8.49
C ILE A 556 31.87 -22.25 7.73
N ALA A 557 32.75 -23.25 7.84
CA ALA A 557 34.03 -23.26 7.14
C ALA A 557 33.85 -23.40 5.61
N ASP A 558 34.80 -22.90 4.82
CA ASP A 558 34.72 -22.93 3.35
C ASP A 558 34.83 -24.36 2.77
N ASP A 559 35.37 -25.30 3.56
CA ASP A 559 35.44 -26.74 3.29
C ASP A 559 34.30 -27.57 3.92
N ASP A 560 33.31 -26.93 4.56
CA ASP A 560 32.13 -27.62 5.11
C ASP A 560 31.48 -28.52 4.05
N GLN A 561 31.29 -29.79 4.40
CA GLN A 561 30.80 -30.81 3.46
C GLN A 561 29.45 -30.44 2.85
N ARG A 562 28.57 -29.75 3.60
CA ARG A 562 27.26 -29.31 3.10
C ARG A 562 27.43 -28.20 2.08
N LEU A 563 28.30 -27.23 2.34
CA LEU A 563 28.57 -26.11 1.44
C LEU A 563 29.21 -26.60 0.14
N THR A 564 30.25 -27.43 0.25
CA THR A 564 30.99 -27.98 -0.89
C THR A 564 30.14 -28.94 -1.73
N ALA A 565 29.39 -29.86 -1.10
CA ALA A 565 28.48 -30.75 -1.82
C ALA A 565 27.30 -30.01 -2.49
N THR A 566 26.68 -29.03 -1.82
CA THR A 566 25.59 -28.24 -2.42
C THR A 566 26.09 -27.45 -3.64
N ARG A 567 27.29 -26.85 -3.55
CA ARG A 567 27.91 -26.14 -4.67
C ARG A 567 28.25 -27.09 -5.82
N ALA A 568 28.83 -28.25 -5.52
CA ALA A 568 29.14 -29.28 -6.52
C ALA A 568 27.87 -29.75 -7.25
N LYS A 569 26.78 -30.02 -6.52
CA LYS A 569 25.48 -30.38 -7.10
C LYS A 569 24.95 -29.28 -8.03
N LEU A 570 24.97 -28.02 -7.60
CA LEU A 570 24.51 -26.90 -8.43
C LEU A 570 25.33 -26.75 -9.73
N ASN A 571 26.65 -26.95 -9.62
CA ASN A 571 27.59 -26.90 -10.73
C ASN A 571 27.35 -28.04 -11.73
N GLU A 572 27.08 -29.26 -11.23
CA GLU A 572 26.67 -30.40 -12.06
C GLU A 572 25.34 -30.15 -12.80
N LEU A 573 24.32 -29.62 -12.10
CA LEU A 573 23.03 -29.28 -12.71
C LEU A 573 23.19 -28.23 -13.83
N TYR A 574 23.99 -27.19 -13.59
CA TYR A 574 24.33 -26.16 -14.57
C TYR A 574 25.03 -26.75 -15.82
N ASP A 575 26.02 -27.63 -15.62
CA ASP A 575 26.75 -28.27 -16.72
C ASP A 575 25.86 -29.23 -17.50
N ASN A 576 25.00 -29.98 -16.81
CA ASN A 576 24.02 -30.87 -17.44
C ASN A 576 22.98 -30.12 -18.26
N TYR A 577 22.59 -28.90 -17.84
CA TYR A 577 21.76 -28.01 -18.64
C TYR A 577 22.47 -27.58 -19.93
N HIS A 578 23.72 -27.10 -19.81
CA HIS A 578 24.53 -26.63 -20.94
C HIS A 578 24.86 -27.71 -21.98
N LYS A 579 24.99 -28.98 -21.58
CA LYS A 579 25.22 -30.11 -22.51
C LYS A 579 24.15 -30.25 -23.60
N SER A 580 22.95 -29.68 -23.40
CA SER A 580 21.88 -29.65 -24.40
C SER A 580 22.10 -28.60 -25.51
N GLY A 581 23.08 -27.71 -25.36
CA GLY A 581 23.27 -26.53 -26.22
C GLY A 581 22.35 -25.35 -25.88
N ASP A 582 21.70 -25.38 -24.71
CA ASP A 582 20.83 -24.32 -24.19
C ASP A 582 21.54 -23.52 -23.08
N PHE A 583 21.34 -22.19 -23.12
CA PHE A 583 21.83 -21.23 -22.12
C PHE A 583 20.64 -20.59 -21.42
N LEU A 584 20.70 -20.45 -20.10
CA LEU A 584 19.70 -19.88 -19.19
C LEU A 584 19.24 -18.48 -19.63
N HIS A 585 20.16 -17.61 -20.04
CA HIS A 585 19.84 -16.28 -20.56
C HIS A 585 18.96 -16.30 -21.82
N ASN A 586 18.99 -17.35 -22.65
CA ASN A 586 18.33 -17.38 -23.95
C ASN A 586 16.80 -17.16 -23.81
N PRO A 587 16.27 -15.99 -24.22
CA PRO A 587 14.87 -15.66 -23.96
C PRO A 587 13.90 -16.46 -24.85
N ARG A 588 14.37 -17.00 -25.98
CA ARG A 588 13.54 -17.80 -26.89
C ARG A 588 13.40 -19.23 -26.39
N LYS A 589 14.49 -19.83 -25.91
CA LYS A 589 14.51 -21.22 -25.41
C LYS A 589 13.88 -21.35 -24.03
N ASN A 590 14.05 -20.33 -23.17
CA ASN A 590 13.70 -20.41 -21.75
C ASN A 590 12.55 -19.49 -21.36
N ARG A 591 11.61 -19.30 -22.30
CA ARG A 591 10.39 -18.53 -22.06
C ARG A 591 9.60 -19.08 -20.87
N ALA A 592 9.45 -20.39 -20.77
CA ALA A 592 8.75 -21.06 -19.67
C ALA A 592 9.43 -20.77 -18.31
N ILE A 593 10.74 -21.00 -18.19
CA ILE A 593 11.51 -20.73 -16.97
C ILE A 593 11.31 -19.30 -16.45
N ARG A 594 11.22 -18.31 -17.35
CA ARG A 594 11.02 -16.89 -17.00
C ARG A 594 9.64 -16.56 -16.41
N ALA A 595 8.71 -17.52 -16.33
CA ALA A 595 7.48 -17.37 -15.53
C ALA A 595 7.74 -17.53 -14.03
N ASP A 596 8.90 -18.07 -13.61
CA ASP A 596 9.26 -18.14 -12.19
C ASP A 596 9.77 -16.79 -11.67
N VAL A 597 9.19 -16.30 -10.56
CA VAL A 597 9.60 -15.03 -9.93
C VAL A 597 11.09 -14.99 -9.53
N GLU A 598 11.72 -16.15 -9.29
CA GLU A 598 13.13 -16.27 -8.96
C GLU A 598 14.02 -16.68 -10.15
N ALA A 599 13.49 -16.74 -11.37
CA ALA A 599 14.23 -17.13 -12.58
C ALA A 599 15.55 -16.35 -12.76
N GLN A 600 15.56 -15.04 -12.43
CA GLN A 600 16.76 -14.21 -12.56
C GLN A 600 17.92 -14.66 -11.66
N LYS A 601 17.65 -15.30 -10.50
CA LYS A 601 18.70 -15.88 -9.65
C LYS A 601 19.47 -16.97 -10.40
N VAL A 602 18.74 -17.92 -10.99
CA VAL A 602 19.34 -19.05 -11.72
C VAL A 602 19.98 -18.57 -13.02
N ILE A 603 19.36 -17.62 -13.75
CA ILE A 603 19.95 -17.00 -14.93
C ILE A 603 21.29 -16.33 -14.61
N SER A 604 21.45 -15.75 -13.40
CA SER A 604 22.73 -15.14 -12.98
C SER A 604 23.89 -16.13 -12.78
N LEU A 605 23.68 -17.44 -12.89
CA LEU A 605 24.74 -18.45 -12.97
C LEU A 605 25.62 -18.32 -14.23
N GLU A 606 25.13 -17.60 -15.25
CA GLU A 606 25.85 -17.29 -16.48
C GLU A 606 26.42 -15.86 -16.43
N ALA A 607 27.71 -15.75 -16.11
CA ALA A 607 28.46 -14.51 -16.25
C ALA A 607 28.83 -14.29 -17.74
N ASN A 608 28.91 -13.02 -18.15
CA ASN A 608 29.39 -12.62 -19.48
C ASN A 608 28.70 -13.34 -20.65
N TYR A 609 27.40 -13.61 -20.51
CA TYR A 609 26.61 -14.28 -21.55
C TYR A 609 26.63 -13.51 -22.87
N ASP A 610 26.92 -14.24 -23.94
CA ASP A 610 26.97 -13.75 -25.29
C ASP A 610 26.05 -14.61 -26.19
N LYS A 611 25.00 -13.97 -26.70
CA LYS A 611 23.94 -14.55 -27.53
C LYS A 611 24.40 -15.19 -28.86
N GLY A 612 25.67 -15.01 -29.25
CA GLY A 612 26.17 -15.48 -30.53
C GLY A 612 25.77 -14.62 -31.72
N ILE A 613 26.15 -15.08 -32.91
CA ILE A 613 25.75 -14.55 -34.22
C ILE A 613 25.34 -15.75 -35.06
N THR A 614 24.05 -15.84 -35.43
CA THR A 614 23.58 -16.93 -36.30
C THR A 614 24.18 -16.82 -37.69
N ALA A 615 24.36 -17.93 -38.40
CA ALA A 615 24.92 -17.91 -39.76
C ALA A 615 24.16 -16.98 -40.73
N LYS A 616 22.86 -16.80 -40.52
CA LYS A 616 22.00 -15.87 -41.27
C LYS A 616 22.29 -14.40 -40.95
N GLU A 617 22.38 -14.04 -39.68
CA GLU A 617 22.73 -12.67 -39.26
C GLU A 617 24.18 -12.32 -39.62
N ALA A 618 25.07 -13.32 -39.54
CA ALA A 618 26.47 -13.23 -39.96
C ALA A 618 26.58 -12.85 -41.45
N ALA A 619 25.89 -13.61 -42.32
CA ALA A 619 25.83 -13.34 -43.76
C ALA A 619 25.19 -11.97 -44.10
N GLN A 620 24.16 -11.54 -43.36
CA GLN A 620 23.54 -10.23 -43.56
C GLN A 620 24.41 -9.04 -43.13
N LYS A 621 25.37 -9.25 -42.22
CA LYS A 621 26.18 -8.18 -41.61
C LYS A 621 27.67 -8.25 -41.96
N GLY A 622 28.09 -9.20 -42.81
CA GLY A 622 29.50 -9.43 -43.13
C GLY A 622 30.33 -9.92 -41.94
N LEU A 623 29.69 -10.54 -40.94
CA LEU A 623 30.35 -11.04 -39.73
C LEU A 623 30.60 -12.55 -39.82
N THR A 624 31.46 -13.08 -38.96
CA THR A 624 31.61 -14.53 -38.79
C THR A 624 30.51 -15.09 -37.90
N PRO A 625 29.93 -16.28 -38.21
CA PRO A 625 29.02 -16.95 -37.30
C PRO A 625 29.75 -17.30 -36.00
N ARG A 626 29.07 -17.17 -34.86
CA ARG A 626 29.62 -17.51 -33.55
C ARG A 626 28.56 -18.12 -32.66
N SER A 627 28.90 -19.21 -32.00
CA SER A 627 27.99 -19.87 -31.05
C SER A 627 27.69 -18.98 -29.84
N GLU A 628 26.49 -19.19 -29.31
CA GLU A 628 26.07 -18.76 -27.99
C GLU A 628 27.06 -19.30 -26.92
N ASN A 629 27.42 -18.48 -25.94
CA ASN A 629 28.36 -18.87 -24.87
C ASN A 629 28.13 -18.06 -23.59
N ALA A 630 28.59 -18.60 -22.47
CA ALA A 630 28.59 -17.95 -21.16
C ALA A 630 29.74 -18.49 -20.31
N GLN A 631 30.10 -17.75 -19.26
CA GLN A 631 31.05 -18.18 -18.23
C GLN A 631 30.30 -18.57 -16.95
N LYS A 632 30.85 -19.49 -16.17
CA LYS A 632 30.28 -19.83 -14.85
C LYS A 632 30.41 -18.63 -13.90
N ALA A 633 29.33 -18.29 -13.20
CA ALA A 633 29.37 -17.31 -12.13
C ALA A 633 30.15 -17.83 -10.91
N ASN A 634 30.81 -16.92 -10.19
CA ASN A 634 31.73 -17.25 -9.08
C ASN A 634 31.12 -18.16 -8.00
N ILE A 635 29.80 -18.06 -7.74
CA ILE A 635 29.11 -18.90 -6.74
C ILE A 635 29.18 -20.41 -7.06
N LEU A 636 29.41 -20.79 -8.33
CA LEU A 636 29.62 -22.18 -8.75
C LEU A 636 31.02 -22.71 -8.41
N THR A 637 32.02 -21.82 -8.28
CA THR A 637 33.44 -22.18 -8.14
C THR A 637 34.01 -21.92 -6.76
N ASN A 638 33.56 -20.87 -6.10
CA ASN A 638 34.06 -20.43 -4.80
C ASN A 638 32.93 -19.81 -3.97
N ARG A 639 33.19 -19.63 -2.68
CA ARG A 639 32.29 -18.86 -1.83
C ARG A 639 32.25 -17.41 -2.31
N ALA A 640 31.06 -16.91 -2.58
CA ALA A 640 30.77 -15.60 -3.13
C ALA A 640 30.09 -14.67 -2.11
N ILE A 641 29.42 -15.23 -1.10
CA ILE A 641 28.82 -14.53 0.03
C ILE A 641 29.35 -15.18 1.32
N ARG A 642 29.62 -14.38 2.35
CA ARG A 642 30.13 -14.84 3.64
C ARG A 642 29.32 -14.24 4.78
N SER A 643 29.23 -14.96 5.90
CA SER A 643 29.04 -14.31 7.21
C SER A 643 30.13 -13.26 7.42
N GLN A 644 29.82 -12.15 8.09
CA GLN A 644 30.89 -11.32 8.65
C GLN A 644 31.63 -12.16 9.68
N ALA A 645 32.91 -12.41 9.45
CA ALA A 645 33.76 -13.13 10.39
C ALA A 645 33.79 -12.37 11.73
N ASP A 646 33.75 -13.12 12.83
CA ASP A 646 33.79 -12.53 14.16
C ASP A 646 35.07 -11.71 14.36
N ILE A 647 34.87 -10.41 14.57
CA ILE A 647 35.94 -9.46 14.84
C ILE A 647 36.54 -9.85 16.18
N LYS A 648 37.80 -10.31 16.16
CA LYS A 648 38.56 -10.62 17.37
C LYS A 648 39.10 -9.34 18.00
N PHE A 649 39.05 -9.28 19.33
CA PHE A 649 39.56 -8.19 20.16
C PHE A 649 40.05 -8.75 21.50
N ASP A 650 41.02 -8.08 22.12
CA ASP A 650 41.61 -8.43 23.42
C ASP A 650 41.33 -7.38 24.51
N ASN A 651 40.65 -6.29 24.15
CA ASN A 651 40.31 -5.18 25.04
C ASN A 651 38.88 -4.66 24.80
N ALA A 652 38.32 -3.97 25.80
CA ALA A 652 36.93 -3.50 25.75
C ALA A 652 36.68 -2.42 24.68
N PRO A 653 37.56 -1.42 24.44
CA PRO A 653 37.46 -0.50 23.31
C PRO A 653 37.27 -1.16 21.95
N ASP A 654 38.12 -2.14 21.61
CA ASP A 654 38.03 -2.84 20.32
C ASP A 654 36.78 -3.74 20.28
N GLY A 655 36.42 -4.35 21.40
CA GLY A 655 35.14 -5.05 21.57
C GLY A 655 33.92 -4.17 21.35
N LEU A 656 33.98 -2.89 21.75
CA LEU A 656 32.91 -1.93 21.50
C LEU A 656 32.78 -1.60 20.01
N PHE A 657 33.89 -1.41 19.29
CA PHE A 657 33.85 -1.26 17.83
C PHE A 657 33.32 -2.52 17.14
N ALA A 658 33.76 -3.72 17.58
CA ALA A 658 33.25 -4.99 17.11
C ALA A 658 31.74 -5.15 17.36
N SER A 659 31.26 -4.78 18.55
CA SER A 659 29.84 -4.78 18.92
C SER A 659 29.01 -3.84 18.04
N ILE A 660 29.51 -2.63 17.76
CA ILE A 660 28.81 -1.67 16.92
C ILE A 660 28.76 -2.15 15.47
N ASN A 661 29.82 -2.79 14.97
CA ASN A 661 29.83 -3.42 13.64
C ASN A 661 28.84 -4.59 13.54
N LYS A 662 28.83 -5.50 14.53
CA LYS A 662 28.04 -6.74 14.52
C LYS A 662 26.56 -6.57 14.89
N PHE A 663 26.22 -5.63 15.78
CA PHE A 663 24.86 -5.47 16.33
C PHE A 663 24.24 -4.08 16.11
N GLY A 664 24.96 -3.11 15.54
CA GLY A 664 24.51 -1.71 15.42
C GLY A 664 24.29 -0.98 16.76
N LYS A 665 24.66 -1.61 17.88
CA LYS A 665 24.46 -1.12 19.25
C LYS A 665 25.58 -1.60 20.18
N VAL A 666 25.68 -0.97 21.36
CA VAL A 666 26.52 -1.47 22.45
C VAL A 666 25.91 -2.75 23.01
N ASN A 667 26.66 -3.85 22.99
CA ASN A 667 26.29 -5.15 23.52
C ASN A 667 27.37 -5.55 24.53
N ILE A 668 27.14 -5.24 25.81
CA ILE A 668 28.11 -5.51 26.89
C ILE A 668 28.32 -7.02 27.06
N ASP A 669 27.26 -7.82 26.96
CA ASP A 669 27.31 -9.29 27.08
C ASP A 669 28.29 -9.91 26.09
N TYR A 670 28.24 -9.46 24.82
CA TYR A 670 29.18 -9.89 23.79
C TYR A 670 30.64 -9.55 24.15
N ILE A 671 30.89 -8.30 24.53
CA ILE A 671 32.24 -7.83 24.87
C ILE A 671 32.79 -8.56 26.11
N ALA A 672 31.96 -8.74 27.13
CA ALA A 672 32.29 -9.44 28.36
C ALA A 672 32.59 -10.94 28.10
N LYS A 673 31.77 -11.59 27.27
CA LYS A 673 31.95 -13.01 26.90
C LYS A 673 33.23 -13.26 26.12
N GLU A 674 33.49 -12.50 25.06
CA GLU A 674 34.69 -12.70 24.22
C GLU A 674 35.99 -12.34 24.98
N LEU A 675 35.95 -11.40 25.92
CA LEU A 675 37.09 -11.06 26.79
C LEU A 675 37.22 -11.94 28.04
N ASN A 676 36.25 -12.80 28.32
CA ASN A 676 36.12 -13.56 29.57
C ASN A 676 36.25 -12.64 30.82
N LYS A 677 35.49 -11.52 30.83
CA LYS A 677 35.46 -10.50 31.90
C LYS A 677 34.05 -10.33 32.46
N ASP A 678 33.93 -9.73 33.65
CA ASP A 678 32.63 -9.28 34.17
C ASP A 678 32.11 -8.07 33.37
N GLN A 679 30.78 -7.97 33.25
CA GLN A 679 30.12 -6.87 32.54
C GLN A 679 30.42 -5.51 33.18
N LYS A 680 30.51 -5.44 34.52
CA LYS A 680 30.79 -4.21 35.28
C LYS A 680 32.19 -3.68 34.99
N ASP A 681 33.17 -4.56 34.81
CA ASP A 681 34.53 -4.18 34.45
C ASP A 681 34.60 -3.59 33.04
N VAL A 682 33.90 -4.22 32.08
CA VAL A 682 33.77 -3.71 30.70
C VAL A 682 33.08 -2.35 30.67
N ILE A 683 31.96 -2.19 31.37
CA ILE A 683 31.23 -0.92 31.49
C ILE A 683 32.14 0.16 32.10
N SER A 684 32.81 -0.15 33.21
CA SER A 684 33.67 0.79 33.93
C SER A 684 34.87 1.23 33.09
N GLU A 685 35.47 0.31 32.31
CA GLU A 685 36.56 0.65 31.39
C GLU A 685 36.09 1.60 30.29
N LEU A 686 34.93 1.31 29.67
CA LEU A 686 34.39 2.07 28.54
C LEU A 686 33.84 3.45 28.95
N MET A 687 33.15 3.55 30.08
CA MET A 687 32.67 4.83 30.63
C MET A 687 33.85 5.72 31.05
N ARG A 688 34.86 5.18 31.74
CA ARG A 688 36.07 5.95 32.12
C ARG A 688 36.81 6.51 30.90
N LYS A 689 36.73 5.84 29.75
CA LYS A 689 37.29 6.29 28.46
C LYS A 689 36.34 7.21 27.66
N ASN A 690 35.18 7.59 28.19
CA ASN A 690 34.11 8.33 27.49
C ASN A 690 33.67 7.66 26.17
N MET A 691 33.72 6.32 26.08
CA MET A 691 33.38 5.59 24.86
C MET A 691 31.92 5.13 24.82
N ILE A 692 31.28 5.01 25.98
CA ILE A 692 29.84 4.76 26.12
C ILE A 692 29.22 5.68 27.18
N PHE A 693 27.92 5.97 27.02
CA PHE A 693 27.11 6.72 27.97
C PHE A 693 25.82 5.97 28.27
N LEU A 694 25.33 6.04 29.51
CA LEU A 694 24.06 5.42 29.90
C LEU A 694 22.89 6.25 29.35
N ASN A 695 22.00 5.68 28.53
CA ASN A 695 20.91 6.44 27.92
C ASN A 695 19.88 6.88 29.01
N PRO A 696 19.64 8.20 29.21
CA PRO A 696 18.72 8.67 30.24
C PRO A 696 17.25 8.32 29.99
N ASP A 697 16.76 8.36 28.74
CA ASP A 697 15.38 7.98 28.37
C ASP A 697 15.09 6.52 28.69
N LYS A 698 16.11 5.66 28.60
CA LYS A 698 15.99 4.25 28.92
C LYS A 698 16.08 3.99 30.42
N LEU A 699 16.95 4.71 31.12
CA LEU A 699 17.05 4.62 32.57
C LEU A 699 15.72 4.97 33.28
N ILE A 700 15.05 6.05 32.84
CA ILE A 700 13.71 6.42 33.39
C ILE A 700 12.59 5.43 33.04
N ALA A 701 12.78 4.59 32.01
CA ALA A 701 11.87 3.52 31.64
C ALA A 701 12.18 2.18 32.35
N GLY A 702 13.17 2.13 33.24
CA GLY A 702 13.64 0.91 33.92
C GLY A 702 14.63 0.07 33.11
N GLU A 703 15.08 0.55 31.95
CA GLU A 703 16.03 -0.15 31.06
C GLU A 703 17.47 0.39 31.22
N THR A 704 18.41 -0.44 31.69
CA THR A 704 19.84 -0.10 31.63
C THR A 704 20.37 -0.30 30.21
N ARG A 705 20.53 0.79 29.45
CA ARG A 705 21.04 0.75 28.06
C ARG A 705 22.17 1.73 27.82
N TYR A 706 23.32 1.22 27.35
CA TYR A 706 24.45 2.04 26.94
C TYR A 706 24.39 2.44 25.47
N GLU A 707 24.78 3.68 25.16
CA GLU A 707 24.98 4.18 23.81
C GLU A 707 26.44 4.51 23.53
N PHE A 708 26.86 4.27 22.29
CA PHE A 708 28.20 4.55 21.81
C PHE A 708 28.43 6.07 21.70
N ALA A 709 29.56 6.56 22.20
CA ALA A 709 29.83 7.98 22.36
C ALA A 709 29.62 8.83 21.09
N PRO A 710 30.12 8.44 19.88
CA PRO A 710 29.83 9.17 18.65
C PRO A 710 28.34 9.30 18.29
N LYS A 711 27.49 8.36 18.72
CA LYS A 711 26.03 8.42 18.54
C LYS A 711 25.36 9.25 19.66
N TYR A 712 25.83 9.09 20.89
CA TYR A 712 25.27 9.82 22.03
C TYR A 712 25.60 11.32 21.97
N LEU A 713 26.84 11.67 21.67
CA LEU A 713 27.37 13.05 21.61
C LEU A 713 27.13 13.76 20.27
N SER A 714 26.23 13.26 19.42
CA SER A 714 25.86 13.88 18.13
C SER A 714 24.35 14.03 17.94
N GLY A 715 23.94 14.66 16.84
CA GLY A 715 22.54 14.99 16.57
C GLY A 715 22.07 16.20 17.40
N ASN A 716 20.87 16.14 17.96
CA ASN A 716 20.34 17.22 18.81
C ASN A 716 20.96 17.18 20.23
N VAL A 717 22.22 17.60 20.33
CA VAL A 717 22.99 17.67 21.59
C VAL A 717 22.30 18.57 22.62
N LYS A 718 21.66 19.66 22.20
CA LYS A 718 20.94 20.59 23.09
C LYS A 718 19.79 19.88 23.83
N GLU A 719 18.97 19.12 23.11
CA GLU A 719 17.85 18.38 23.72
C GLU A 719 18.34 17.22 24.59
N LYS A 720 19.37 16.49 24.14
CA LYS A 720 20.01 15.44 24.96
C LYS A 720 20.60 16.01 26.26
N LEU A 721 21.20 17.19 26.23
CA LEU A 721 21.73 17.88 27.41
C LEU A 721 20.60 18.29 28.36
N ARG A 722 19.49 18.82 27.83
CA ARG A 722 18.29 19.17 28.61
C ARG A 722 17.75 17.95 29.36
N LEU A 723 17.56 16.84 28.65
CA LEU A 723 17.11 15.57 29.22
C LEU A 723 18.09 15.04 30.29
N ALA A 724 19.37 14.92 29.94
CA ALA A 724 20.39 14.39 30.85
C ALA A 724 20.49 15.23 32.14
N SER A 725 20.36 16.55 32.04
CA SER A 725 20.38 17.46 33.20
C SER A 725 19.16 17.31 34.10
N GLU A 726 18.01 16.91 33.54
CA GLU A 726 16.81 16.62 34.33
C GLU A 726 16.94 15.27 35.05
N VAL A 727 17.32 14.22 34.32
CA VAL A 727 17.48 12.86 34.87
C VAL A 727 18.59 12.79 35.92
N ALA A 728 19.67 13.56 35.76
CA ALA A 728 20.78 13.63 36.72
C ALA A 728 20.40 14.15 38.12
N LYS A 729 19.23 14.79 38.28
CA LYS A 729 18.69 15.19 39.60
C LYS A 729 18.25 13.98 40.44
N THR A 730 17.84 12.90 39.78
CA THR A 730 17.33 11.67 40.41
C THR A 730 18.37 10.53 40.33
N TYR A 731 19.15 10.49 39.26
CA TYR A 731 20.16 9.46 38.97
C TYR A 731 21.56 10.08 38.83
N PRO A 732 22.33 10.21 39.93
CA PRO A 732 23.60 10.92 39.95
C PRO A 732 24.66 10.40 38.96
N GLU A 733 24.56 9.14 38.53
CA GLU A 733 25.40 8.53 37.49
C GLU A 733 25.30 9.24 36.13
N ILE A 734 24.17 9.91 35.84
CA ILE A 734 23.96 10.67 34.60
C ILE A 734 24.74 12.00 34.57
N ASN A 735 25.30 12.47 35.69
CA ASN A 735 26.17 13.65 35.69
C ASN A 735 27.38 13.52 34.75
N HIS A 736 27.87 12.29 34.53
CA HIS A 736 28.90 12.00 33.53
C HIS A 736 28.47 12.37 32.10
N ASN A 737 27.23 12.05 31.73
CA ASN A 737 26.65 12.42 30.45
C ASN A 737 26.48 13.94 30.30
N VAL A 738 26.05 14.63 31.37
CA VAL A 738 25.85 16.09 31.37
C VAL A 738 27.16 16.81 31.09
N ALA A 739 28.25 16.39 31.75
CA ALA A 739 29.59 16.93 31.51
C ALA A 739 30.05 16.71 30.05
N ALA A 740 29.84 15.50 29.52
CA ALA A 740 30.23 15.17 28.14
C ALA A 740 29.38 15.92 27.09
N LEU A 741 28.07 16.01 27.26
CA LEU A 741 27.19 16.75 26.34
C LEU A 741 27.44 18.26 26.37
N THR A 742 27.82 18.81 27.52
CA THR A 742 28.21 20.22 27.65
C THR A 742 29.49 20.53 26.87
N SER A 743 30.47 19.61 26.83
CA SER A 743 31.73 19.84 26.13
C SER A 743 31.65 19.75 24.60
N VAL A 744 30.61 19.09 24.07
CA VAL A 744 30.33 18.96 22.62
C VAL A 744 29.21 19.89 22.13
N LEU A 745 28.76 20.84 22.95
CA LEU A 745 27.71 21.78 22.55
C LEU A 745 28.18 22.59 21.33
N PRO A 746 27.51 22.51 20.16
CA PRO A 746 27.89 23.32 19.01
C PRO A 746 27.65 24.79 19.33
N LYS A 747 28.51 25.66 18.77
CA LYS A 747 28.23 27.10 18.74
C LYS A 747 26.91 27.35 18.02
N ASP A 748 26.15 28.33 18.49
CA ASP A 748 25.04 28.84 17.72
C ASP A 748 25.55 29.49 16.42
N ILE A 749 24.83 29.22 15.33
CA ILE A 749 25.12 29.72 13.99
C ILE A 749 24.28 30.99 13.80
N GLU A 750 24.92 32.08 13.37
CA GLU A 750 24.20 33.34 13.16
C GLU A 750 23.27 33.24 11.94
N ALA A 751 22.15 33.96 11.97
CA ALA A 751 21.15 33.89 10.89
C ALA A 751 21.72 34.29 9.50
N SER A 752 22.81 35.07 9.47
CA SER A 752 23.55 35.45 8.27
C SER A 752 24.41 34.34 7.66
N GLU A 753 24.74 33.29 8.42
CA GLU A 753 25.60 32.17 7.99
C GLU A 753 24.78 31.01 7.39
N ILE A 754 23.44 31.06 7.51
CA ILE A 754 22.52 30.03 7.02
C ILE A 754 22.09 30.34 5.58
N SER A 755 22.74 29.69 4.61
CA SER A 755 22.31 29.71 3.20
C SER A 755 21.45 28.49 2.87
N ALA A 756 20.26 28.71 2.31
CA ALA A 756 19.34 27.64 1.91
C ALA A 756 18.91 27.78 0.44
N PRO A 757 19.14 26.76 -0.41
CA PRO A 757 18.67 26.78 -1.79
C PRO A 757 17.15 26.61 -1.87
N MET A 758 16.53 27.17 -2.91
CA MET A 758 15.10 26.98 -3.20
C MET A 758 14.75 25.47 -3.23
N GLY A 759 13.59 25.12 -2.65
CA GLY A 759 13.13 23.74 -2.54
C GLY A 759 13.95 22.84 -1.59
N ALA A 760 14.77 23.41 -0.70
CA ALA A 760 15.36 22.66 0.42
C ALA A 760 14.26 22.02 1.29
N PRO A 761 14.29 20.68 1.49
CA PRO A 761 13.16 19.93 2.06
C PRO A 761 12.99 20.12 3.57
N TRP A 762 14.00 20.64 4.27
CA TRP A 762 13.95 20.94 5.70
C TRP A 762 13.30 22.29 6.01
N ILE A 763 13.07 23.17 5.01
CA ILE A 763 12.33 24.41 5.21
C ILE A 763 10.83 24.09 5.27
N PRO A 764 10.14 24.41 6.38
CA PRO A 764 8.70 24.19 6.51
C PRO A 764 7.90 24.82 5.36
N LEU A 765 6.95 24.06 4.83
CA LEU A 765 6.09 24.44 3.70
C LEU A 765 5.42 25.82 3.87
N LYS A 766 5.13 26.26 5.10
CA LYS A 766 4.59 27.60 5.39
C LYS A 766 5.46 28.72 4.83
N HIS A 767 6.78 28.63 4.95
CA HIS A 767 7.71 29.68 4.53
C HIS A 767 7.84 29.78 3.00
N TYR A 768 7.71 28.66 2.29
CA TYR A 768 7.59 28.72 0.82
C TYR A 768 6.29 29.38 0.38
N ASN A 769 5.18 29.14 1.08
CA ASN A 769 3.92 29.83 0.78
C ASN A 769 4.03 31.34 1.07
N GLU A 770 4.52 31.73 2.25
CA GLU A 770 4.79 33.14 2.60
C GLU A 770 5.70 33.84 1.55
N PHE A 771 6.74 33.14 1.08
CA PHE A 771 7.62 33.63 0.03
C PHE A 771 6.89 33.84 -1.29
N PHE A 772 6.14 32.84 -1.78
CA PHE A 772 5.42 32.97 -3.05
C PHE A 772 4.26 33.96 -2.96
N GLU A 773 3.55 34.06 -1.84
CA GLU A 773 2.51 35.09 -1.60
C GLU A 773 3.11 36.49 -1.77
N LYS A 774 4.27 36.73 -1.17
CA LYS A 774 5.01 38.00 -1.31
C LYS A 774 5.52 38.26 -2.72
N GLN A 775 6.07 37.27 -3.42
CA GLN A 775 6.61 37.46 -4.78
C GLN A 775 5.51 37.63 -5.82
N PHE A 776 4.48 36.78 -5.77
CA PHE A 776 3.41 36.77 -6.77
C PHE A 776 2.32 37.81 -6.49
N GLY A 777 2.21 38.30 -5.24
CA GLY A 777 1.26 39.35 -4.87
C GLY A 777 -0.20 38.90 -4.89
N ILE A 778 -0.44 37.59 -4.71
CA ILE A 778 -1.76 36.97 -4.57
C ILE A 778 -1.71 35.97 -3.40
N THR A 779 -2.87 35.69 -2.81
CA THR A 779 -2.96 34.78 -1.65
C THR A 779 -2.80 33.32 -2.05
N ARG A 780 -2.38 32.49 -1.08
CA ARG A 780 -2.20 31.04 -1.21
C ARG A 780 -3.43 30.31 -1.76
N ASP A 781 -4.65 30.83 -1.58
CA ASP A 781 -5.89 30.22 -2.09
C ASP A 781 -5.90 30.05 -3.63
N ASN A 782 -5.00 30.75 -4.34
CA ASN A 782 -4.87 30.68 -5.80
C ASN A 782 -3.90 29.57 -6.26
N TRP A 783 -3.31 28.80 -5.34
CA TRP A 783 -2.40 27.70 -5.67
C TRP A 783 -2.32 26.57 -4.65
N GLN A 784 -1.79 25.43 -5.10
CA GLN A 784 -1.41 24.31 -4.26
C GLN A 784 0.08 24.05 -4.43
N LEU A 785 0.83 24.23 -3.34
CA LEU A 785 2.23 23.81 -3.22
C LEU A 785 2.31 22.63 -2.25
N SER A 786 2.96 21.55 -2.69
CA SER A 786 3.17 20.34 -1.88
C SER A 786 4.55 19.73 -2.13
N TYR A 787 5.03 18.94 -1.18
CA TYR A 787 6.27 18.18 -1.25
C TYR A 787 6.00 16.73 -0.91
N ASN A 788 6.51 15.80 -1.72
CA ASN A 788 6.40 14.37 -1.49
C ASN A 788 7.75 13.81 -1.02
N GLU A 789 7.83 13.53 0.29
CA GLU A 789 9.05 13.05 0.95
C GLU A 789 9.57 11.71 0.39
N LYS A 790 8.67 10.80 -0.05
CA LYS A 790 9.06 9.46 -0.53
C LYS A 790 9.83 9.47 -1.84
N VAL A 791 9.63 10.49 -2.67
CA VAL A 791 10.27 10.63 -3.99
C VAL A 791 11.06 11.93 -4.16
N GLY A 792 11.13 12.77 -3.12
CA GLY A 792 11.87 14.03 -3.12
C GLY A 792 11.34 15.09 -4.09
N SER A 793 10.05 15.04 -4.46
CA SER A 793 9.48 15.89 -5.51
C SER A 793 8.57 16.99 -4.97
N TRP A 794 8.73 18.21 -5.49
CA TRP A 794 7.76 19.29 -5.32
C TRP A 794 6.67 19.22 -6.40
N SER A 795 5.46 19.63 -6.04
CA SER A 795 4.36 19.88 -6.98
C SER A 795 3.78 21.26 -6.69
N PHE A 796 3.69 22.10 -7.73
CA PHE A 796 3.22 23.49 -7.62
C PHE A 796 2.28 23.83 -8.77
N THR A 797 0.99 23.88 -8.46
CA THR A 797 -0.09 24.17 -9.41
C THR A 797 -0.89 25.40 -8.95
N GLY A 798 -1.44 26.20 -9.86
CA GLY A 798 -2.21 27.38 -9.47
C GLY A 798 -2.75 28.19 -10.65
N SER A 799 -3.49 29.25 -10.33
CA SER A 799 -4.05 30.18 -11.32
C SER A 799 -3.44 31.57 -11.19
N GLY A 800 -2.91 32.08 -12.32
CA GLY A 800 -2.34 33.42 -12.39
C GLY A 800 -3.40 34.53 -12.53
N TYR A 801 -4.70 34.20 -12.56
CA TYR A 801 -5.77 35.15 -12.90
C TYR A 801 -5.82 36.41 -12.03
N ARG A 802 -5.55 36.28 -10.71
CA ARG A 802 -5.52 37.43 -9.78
C ARG A 802 -4.17 38.17 -9.76
N MET A 803 -3.17 37.68 -10.49
CA MET A 803 -1.81 38.19 -10.46
C MET A 803 -1.67 39.44 -11.33
N SER A 804 -0.87 40.41 -10.87
CA SER A 804 -0.61 41.62 -11.67
C SER A 804 0.08 41.26 -13.00
N ARG A 805 -0.23 41.99 -14.08
CA ARG A 805 0.45 41.78 -15.39
C ARG A 805 1.98 41.88 -15.28
N TYR A 806 2.47 42.73 -14.36
CA TYR A 806 3.89 42.84 -14.04
C TYR A 806 4.45 41.54 -13.45
N ASN A 807 3.81 40.97 -12.44
CA ASN A 807 4.27 39.71 -11.82
C ASN A 807 4.14 38.53 -12.78
N ILE A 808 3.08 38.46 -13.59
CA ILE A 808 2.97 37.46 -14.68
C ILE A 808 4.15 37.62 -15.65
N SER A 809 4.39 38.82 -16.17
CA SER A 809 5.50 39.08 -17.11
C SER A 809 6.90 38.88 -16.50
N LYS A 810 7.03 38.92 -15.18
CA LYS A 810 8.30 38.76 -14.46
C LYS A 810 8.62 37.30 -14.12
N PHE A 811 7.61 36.47 -13.88
CA PHE A 811 7.79 35.11 -13.36
C PHE A 811 7.26 34.01 -14.30
N SER A 812 6.68 34.35 -15.46
CA SER A 812 6.30 33.39 -16.51
C SER A 812 7.21 33.52 -17.73
N TYR A 813 7.26 32.49 -18.56
CA TYR A 813 7.95 32.50 -19.84
C TYR A 813 6.93 32.53 -20.98
N GLY A 814 6.97 33.58 -21.81
CA GLY A 814 6.10 33.71 -22.99
C GLY A 814 6.84 33.28 -24.26
N HIS A 815 6.27 32.32 -25.00
CA HIS A 815 6.80 31.85 -26.27
C HIS A 815 5.84 32.16 -27.43
N ILE A 816 6.38 32.32 -28.65
CA ILE A 816 5.58 32.63 -29.86
C ILE A 816 4.57 31.53 -30.20
N ASN A 817 4.88 30.27 -29.83
CA ASN A 817 3.95 29.16 -29.81
C ASN A 817 3.37 29.01 -28.39
N PRO A 818 2.07 29.28 -28.16
CA PRO A 818 1.47 29.26 -26.82
C PRO A 818 1.60 27.93 -26.07
N ARG A 819 1.77 26.80 -26.79
CA ARG A 819 1.98 25.46 -26.18
C ARG A 819 3.36 25.29 -25.52
N GLN A 820 4.24 26.27 -25.67
CA GLN A 820 5.61 26.27 -25.16
C GLN A 820 5.87 27.41 -24.17
N SER A 821 4.88 28.29 -23.95
CA SER A 821 4.88 29.22 -22.83
C SER A 821 4.76 28.46 -21.51
N LEU A 822 5.43 28.94 -20.46
CA LEU A 822 5.38 28.36 -19.12
C LEU A 822 4.74 29.35 -18.18
N SER A 823 3.71 28.89 -17.45
CA SER A 823 3.09 29.67 -16.40
C SER A 823 4.04 29.92 -15.22
N VAL A 824 3.72 30.94 -14.41
CA VAL A 824 4.44 31.29 -13.19
C VAL A 824 4.66 30.09 -12.26
N PHE A 825 3.67 29.20 -12.16
CA PHE A 825 3.74 28.00 -11.33
C PHE A 825 4.69 26.96 -11.90
N GLN A 826 4.73 26.76 -13.21
CA GLN A 826 5.66 25.81 -13.85
C GLN A 826 7.12 26.27 -13.71
N VAL A 827 7.39 27.57 -13.84
CA VAL A 827 8.73 28.15 -13.62
C VAL A 827 9.14 27.99 -12.14
N ALA A 828 8.21 28.26 -11.21
CA ALA A 828 8.48 28.11 -9.78
C ALA A 828 8.63 26.63 -9.35
N GLU A 829 7.87 25.71 -9.93
CA GLU A 829 8.01 24.26 -9.72
C GLU A 829 9.37 23.77 -10.22
N ALA A 830 9.81 24.23 -11.41
CA ALA A 830 11.13 23.95 -11.93
C ALA A 830 12.24 24.47 -11.00
N ALA A 831 12.09 25.68 -10.43
CA ALA A 831 13.03 26.23 -9.45
C ALA A 831 13.07 25.44 -8.13
N LEU A 832 11.91 25.03 -7.59
CA LEU A 832 11.82 24.18 -6.39
C LEU A 832 12.43 22.78 -6.61
N MET A 833 12.19 22.19 -7.77
CA MET A 833 12.77 20.90 -8.17
C MET A 833 14.22 21.02 -8.70
N ARG A 834 14.73 22.25 -8.87
CA ARG A 834 16.03 22.57 -9.49
C ARG A 834 16.23 21.90 -10.86
N LYS A 835 15.15 21.81 -11.64
CA LYS A 835 15.17 21.29 -13.02
C LYS A 835 15.51 22.42 -13.99
N SER A 836 16.40 22.15 -14.94
CA SER A 836 16.60 23.01 -16.10
C SER A 836 15.34 23.00 -16.97
N ILE A 837 14.84 24.17 -17.33
CA ILE A 837 13.77 24.30 -18.32
C ILE A 837 14.31 23.95 -19.72
N ARG A 838 13.47 23.36 -20.56
CA ARG A 838 13.85 22.93 -21.92
C ARG A 838 12.70 23.18 -22.89
N ILE A 839 12.85 24.20 -23.73
CA ILE A 839 11.99 24.47 -24.88
C ILE A 839 12.52 23.67 -26.08
N THR A 840 11.62 23.26 -26.97
CA THR A 840 11.96 22.49 -28.17
C THR A 840 11.41 23.15 -29.43
N LYS A 841 12.04 22.95 -30.58
CA LYS A 841 11.51 23.33 -31.89
C LYS A 841 11.56 22.16 -32.85
N ASP A 842 10.84 22.28 -33.96
CA ASP A 842 10.98 21.34 -35.07
C ASP A 842 12.37 21.49 -35.69
N SER A 843 13.02 20.37 -35.97
CA SER A 843 14.28 20.35 -36.69
C SER A 843 14.05 20.67 -38.16
N GLU A 844 14.80 21.66 -38.67
CA GLU A 844 14.79 22.03 -40.08
C GLU A 844 15.49 20.97 -40.97
N THR A 845 16.25 20.04 -40.37
CA THR A 845 17.10 19.07 -41.07
C THR A 845 16.79 17.60 -40.76
N GLU A 846 16.13 17.30 -39.63
CA GLU A 846 15.83 15.93 -39.22
C GLU A 846 14.33 15.64 -39.16
N THR A 847 13.90 14.58 -39.86
CA THR A 847 12.53 14.05 -39.79
C THR A 847 12.52 12.61 -39.27
N TYR A 848 11.34 12.10 -38.91
CA TYR A 848 11.08 10.70 -38.66
C TYR A 848 9.69 10.33 -39.21
N VAL A 849 9.47 9.06 -39.54
CA VAL A 849 8.18 8.58 -40.06
C VAL A 849 7.28 8.21 -38.87
N ASN A 850 6.08 8.77 -38.81
CA ASN A 850 5.11 8.48 -37.77
C ASN A 850 4.36 7.16 -38.05
N SER A 851 3.50 6.73 -37.12
CA SER A 851 2.70 5.49 -37.23
C SER A 851 1.65 5.49 -38.37
N LYS A 852 1.47 6.61 -39.07
CA LYS A 852 0.62 6.74 -40.26
C LYS A 852 1.41 6.76 -41.57
N GLY A 853 2.75 6.65 -41.51
CA GLY A 853 3.62 6.73 -42.69
C GLY A 853 4.01 8.16 -43.11
N GLU A 854 3.65 9.17 -42.33
CA GLU A 854 3.92 10.57 -42.64
C GLU A 854 5.31 10.98 -42.12
N ALA A 855 6.09 11.71 -42.92
CA ALA A 855 7.37 12.28 -42.49
C ALA A 855 7.13 13.56 -41.66
N VAL A 856 7.51 13.53 -40.38
CA VAL A 856 7.31 14.61 -39.41
C VAL A 856 8.68 15.09 -38.91
N PRO A 857 8.93 16.41 -38.74
CA PRO A 857 10.15 16.90 -38.12
C PRO A 857 10.39 16.31 -36.72
N LYS A 858 11.66 15.98 -36.41
CA LYS A 858 12.06 15.64 -35.04
C LYS A 858 12.05 16.90 -34.18
N LYS A 859 11.68 16.79 -32.90
CA LYS A 859 11.83 17.88 -31.94
C LYS A 859 13.26 17.93 -31.41
N VAL A 860 13.93 19.07 -31.59
CA VAL A 860 15.27 19.38 -31.05
C VAL A 860 15.18 20.45 -29.96
N THR A 861 16.20 20.58 -29.11
CA THR A 861 16.24 21.68 -28.13
C THR A 861 16.34 23.02 -28.85
N ASP A 862 15.50 23.98 -28.49
CA ASP A 862 15.78 25.36 -28.81
C ASP A 862 16.66 25.95 -27.70
N VAL A 863 17.94 26.16 -27.98
CA VAL A 863 18.93 26.54 -26.97
C VAL A 863 18.69 27.96 -26.46
N GLU A 864 18.35 28.89 -27.35
CA GLU A 864 18.09 30.29 -27.00
C GLU A 864 16.79 30.41 -26.18
N ALA A 865 15.72 29.75 -26.64
CA ALA A 865 14.46 29.71 -25.89
C ALA A 865 14.59 29.00 -24.54
N SER A 866 15.44 27.97 -24.43
CA SER A 866 15.72 27.28 -23.15
C SER A 866 16.68 28.02 -22.22
N GLN A 867 17.40 29.04 -22.70
CA GLN A 867 18.21 29.93 -21.87
C GLN A 867 17.44 31.17 -21.41
N ALA A 868 16.45 31.59 -22.21
CA ALA A 868 15.54 32.68 -21.88
C ALA A 868 14.39 32.29 -20.93
N ALA A 869 14.15 30.98 -20.75
CA ALA A 869 13.10 30.39 -19.92
C ALA A 869 13.64 29.83 -18.59
#